data_AF-A0A1G0Z0V7-F1
#
_entry.id   AF-A0A1G0Z0V7-F1
#
_cell.length_a   1.000
_cell.length_b   1.000
_cell.length_c   1.000
_cell.angle_alpha   90.00
_cell.angle_beta   90.00
_cell.angle_gamma   90.00
#
_symmetry.space_group_name_H-M   'P 1'
#
loop_
_entity.id
_entity.type
_entity.pdbx_description
1 polymer ?
#
loop_
_entity_poly.entity_id
_entity_poly.type
_entity_poly.pdbx_seq_one_letter_code
_entity_poly.pdbx_strand_id
1 'polypeptide(L)'
;MDLKIFKRGSNVLFLSSVLLLTTPLFSKEYFVSKDGSDLNSGDVSNSAFATLQKGISILKAGDILTILPGDYQENIAAQISGLPDKPITIRAARPGTVSISGCIDAAKDSFRKHGDARFTYECDIDLKLQGVAEKNTLISYKSAPSIIDVEDTVSSYFHDETVQKLYIHTSNSSAPEKHNIVFFNNPEHGLIFTAPKGEKTVHDVIVDGLAFSGFLSKFQAPLPGGGSRWGLYFVEPERCIVRNCISFLNGGGIGMVRPKDCLIENCVSYGISTPFNSSGGNFICYTPGENTIERNNIAYASDRNGIRFYGGGTKNCFISNNISWGCEAGEIWIKGGDNSTGKIENNVSIGMIAMYGPAANVNNNFSNYISFHPTTSANDSNIQTSRTPVKTVEEFADPVNLDYRPQSDSKFRKTLPDGKDRGPYQYKDDVFFISSKGDDNAEGTSVKKAWKTIARALKNLKSGQSIYILPGKYDGDLNIKASGPLTLSSRGYGIVEISGKINISGVSDIKIRGIASKGINVSNCKNIELTNCIVRNGQDGLLVKNTEGLHVSHNIFADCAVSGIAVEKSSMIEISSNILSGNKKSAVKIDSHSATTLYSDYNSFFNNNTSCFNLDNTPFSLEEWKKSTGMEGHSIEVKPEFAGNSISNTFAFNGNGKFAAAIGPFHQFRQNKKDLEIIGPFIHSTSATTANIEWWTNIGNCSTELEWGETADCKNKAGNMFYGSAYHAVSLTGLQPGKTYFYRVTSKREPREYHSNPELGEQDRKKIREGVKSGVRTFETLKADLPSLTYHVAVNGSDTQDGSSLNRAFQTIRYAASKVKPGDTVIIHGGKYSESIPVRATGRKEKPITFTAAEGEKVLLDGKNQTLPCSFLLPEKSFINLNGFYLHDFYPNLPNSGIIIIGGENININRCLYDGRSATYTPPFIYANACKDLTVRNCVWTHAFHGTSFWKCPNLRIENCVLYMNQINSVFAYNLPEEKMILSHNIYVDNTAMKYRNPVVNVWQIECVEDEYNCYFMRKGEEKPLYGYNRIGGKIIEGGNKMTWKEFTEAFGQGKTSFFANPGMKIIKEILTFKGDDWESINQKNKIEEYKYNEKEKTFSPIDFEDFLSSNPKCMKAGDGRPIGLDPAAFKIQ
;
A
#
# COMPACT_ATOMS: atom_id res chain seq x y z
N MET A 1 -24.27 -57.23 2.23
CA MET A 1 -25.68 -57.67 2.18
C MET A 1 -26.50 -56.40 2.01
N ASP A 2 -27.26 -56.14 0.94
CA ASP A 2 -27.72 -57.00 -0.15
C ASP A 2 -27.94 -56.20 -1.45
N LEU A 3 -27.55 -56.82 -2.56
CA LEU A 3 -28.05 -56.57 -3.92
C LEU A 3 -29.45 -57.20 -4.08
N LYS A 4 -30.26 -56.63 -5.00
CA LYS A 4 -31.01 -57.31 -6.11
C LYS A 4 -32.32 -56.57 -6.43
N ILE A 5 -32.93 -56.58 -7.63
CA ILE A 5 -32.58 -56.75 -9.05
C ILE A 5 -33.93 -56.75 -9.82
N PHE A 6 -33.97 -56.09 -10.98
CA PHE A 6 -34.80 -56.31 -12.19
C PHE A 6 -36.34 -56.17 -12.23
N LYS A 7 -36.81 -55.41 -13.24
CA LYS A 7 -37.39 -55.97 -14.49
C LYS A 7 -37.53 -54.91 -15.60
N ARG A 8 -37.05 -55.24 -16.81
CA ARG A 8 -37.42 -54.62 -18.10
C ARG A 8 -37.66 -55.75 -19.11
N GLY A 9 -38.70 -55.60 -19.92
CA GLY A 9 -39.05 -56.48 -21.04
C GLY A 9 -38.84 -55.77 -22.39
N SER A 10 -38.19 -56.52 -23.26
CA SER A 10 -37.87 -56.50 -24.70
C SER A 10 -38.90 -55.88 -25.68
N ASN A 11 -38.48 -55.14 -26.72
CA ASN A 11 -38.05 -55.68 -28.04
C ASN A 11 -37.73 -54.58 -29.11
N VAL A 12 -36.46 -54.60 -29.56
CA VAL A 12 -35.87 -54.50 -30.92
C VAL A 12 -36.43 -53.52 -31.98
N LEU A 13 -35.54 -52.61 -32.46
CA LEU A 13 -35.39 -52.29 -33.90
C LEU A 13 -33.98 -51.75 -34.23
N PHE A 14 -33.30 -52.46 -35.15
CA PHE A 14 -32.15 -52.13 -36.00
C PHE A 14 -30.94 -51.33 -35.45
N LEU A 15 -29.84 -52.05 -35.21
CA LEU A 15 -28.49 -51.47 -35.09
C LEU A 15 -27.88 -51.24 -36.48
N SER A 16 -27.66 -49.98 -36.84
CA SER A 16 -26.57 -49.57 -37.71
C SER A 16 -25.32 -49.35 -36.85
N SER A 17 -24.32 -50.19 -37.03
CA SER A 17 -23.01 -50.12 -36.38
C SER A 17 -22.23 -48.88 -36.86
N VAL A 18 -22.36 -47.76 -36.14
CA VAL A 18 -21.36 -46.68 -36.19
C VAL A 18 -20.24 -47.08 -35.25
N LEU A 19 -19.15 -47.56 -35.84
CA LEU A 19 -17.87 -47.71 -35.16
C LEU A 19 -17.37 -46.30 -34.82
N LEU A 20 -17.73 -45.78 -33.65
CA LEU A 20 -17.08 -44.60 -33.06
C LEU A 20 -15.66 -45.02 -32.69
N LEU A 21 -14.73 -44.83 -33.62
CA LEU A 21 -13.30 -44.74 -33.34
C LEU A 21 -13.10 -43.63 -32.32
N THR A 22 -13.12 -43.97 -31.03
CA THR A 22 -12.60 -43.10 -29.98
C THR A 22 -11.09 -43.06 -30.14
N THR A 23 -10.60 -42.16 -30.99
CA THR A 23 -9.19 -41.78 -30.96
C THR A 23 -8.88 -41.27 -29.56
N PRO A 24 -7.89 -41.81 -28.84
CA PRO A 24 -7.46 -41.19 -27.59
C PRO A 24 -7.02 -39.77 -27.91
N LEU A 25 -7.72 -38.76 -27.40
CA LEU A 25 -7.21 -37.39 -27.41
C LEU A 25 -5.98 -37.37 -26.50
N PHE A 26 -4.80 -37.44 -27.10
CA PHE A 26 -3.53 -37.18 -26.41
C PHE A 26 -3.49 -35.69 -26.03
N SER A 27 -3.07 -35.42 -24.79
CA SER A 27 -2.67 -34.07 -24.35
C SER A 27 -1.59 -33.53 -25.30
N LYS A 28 -1.80 -32.33 -25.83
CA LYS A 28 -0.81 -31.64 -26.67
C LYS A 28 -0.08 -30.56 -25.87
N GLU A 29 1.20 -30.38 -26.15
CA GLU A 29 1.99 -29.26 -25.64
C GLU A 29 2.22 -28.24 -26.76
N TYR A 30 1.99 -26.97 -26.46
CA TYR A 30 2.23 -25.85 -27.35
C TYR A 30 3.23 -24.86 -26.74
N PHE A 31 3.92 -24.10 -27.58
CA PHE A 31 4.98 -23.18 -27.21
C PHE A 31 4.68 -21.75 -27.64
N VAL A 32 5.04 -20.79 -26.79
CA VAL A 32 5.01 -19.35 -27.08
C VAL A 32 6.42 -18.79 -26.89
N SER A 33 6.87 -17.91 -27.79
CA SER A 33 8.15 -17.20 -27.71
C SER A 33 8.03 -15.80 -28.28
N LYS A 34 8.78 -14.84 -27.72
CA LYS A 34 8.86 -13.45 -28.21
C LYS A 34 9.32 -13.36 -29.68
N ASP A 35 10.15 -14.31 -30.11
CA ASP A 35 10.67 -14.39 -31.48
C ASP A 35 9.81 -15.32 -32.37
N GLY A 36 8.67 -15.79 -31.86
CA GLY A 36 7.75 -16.69 -32.56
C GLY A 36 6.90 -15.99 -33.64
N SER A 37 5.93 -16.73 -34.18
CA SER A 37 4.93 -16.20 -35.10
C SER A 37 3.58 -16.86 -34.87
N ASP A 38 2.49 -16.10 -34.84
CA ASP A 38 1.14 -16.65 -34.69
C ASP A 38 0.63 -17.43 -35.92
N LEU A 39 1.43 -17.44 -37.00
CA LEU A 39 1.25 -18.30 -38.17
C LEU A 39 1.85 -19.70 -37.98
N ASN A 40 2.69 -19.89 -36.96
CA ASN A 40 3.30 -21.18 -36.66
C ASN A 40 2.28 -22.18 -36.09
N SER A 41 2.65 -23.47 -36.05
CA SER A 41 1.84 -24.53 -35.44
C SER A 41 1.86 -24.50 -33.92
N GLY A 42 2.94 -23.98 -33.32
CA GLY A 42 3.14 -23.94 -31.87
C GLY A 42 3.52 -25.27 -31.24
N ASP A 43 3.62 -26.37 -31.99
CA ASP A 43 3.80 -27.74 -31.46
C ASP A 43 5.24 -28.07 -31.05
N VAL A 44 6.21 -27.22 -31.40
CA VAL A 44 7.62 -27.30 -30.99
C VAL A 44 8.19 -25.90 -30.72
N SER A 45 9.22 -25.79 -29.88
CA SER A 45 9.77 -24.50 -29.43
C SER A 45 10.33 -23.59 -30.52
N ASN A 46 10.87 -24.15 -31.61
CA ASN A 46 11.37 -23.39 -32.77
C ASN A 46 10.27 -23.02 -33.78
N SER A 47 9.04 -23.50 -33.57
CA SER A 47 7.82 -23.09 -34.28
C SER A 47 6.78 -22.60 -33.28
N ALA A 48 7.22 -21.83 -32.28
CA ALA A 48 6.36 -21.29 -31.24
C ALA A 48 5.45 -20.16 -31.78
N PHE A 49 4.29 -19.98 -31.15
CA PHE A 49 3.46 -18.78 -31.35
C PHE A 49 4.18 -17.53 -30.87
N ALA A 50 3.83 -16.36 -31.40
CA ALA A 50 4.35 -15.08 -30.93
C ALA A 50 3.62 -14.60 -29.66
N THR A 51 2.30 -14.82 -29.60
CA THR A 51 1.45 -14.25 -28.56
C THR A 51 0.87 -15.30 -27.61
N LEU A 52 0.74 -14.92 -26.34
CA LEU A 52 0.07 -15.74 -25.33
C LEU A 52 -1.41 -15.88 -25.66
N GLN A 53 -2.06 -14.82 -26.15
CA GLN A 53 -3.46 -14.86 -26.52
C GLN A 53 -3.74 -15.91 -27.61
N LYS A 54 -2.86 -16.03 -28.62
CA LYS A 54 -2.96 -17.07 -29.64
C LYS A 54 -2.81 -18.46 -29.03
N GLY A 55 -1.75 -18.68 -28.25
CA GLY A 55 -1.49 -19.97 -27.60
C GLY A 55 -2.65 -20.43 -26.71
N ILE A 56 -3.22 -19.53 -25.92
CA ILE A 56 -4.35 -19.82 -25.02
C ILE A 56 -5.64 -20.12 -25.79
N SER A 57 -5.89 -19.43 -26.90
CA SER A 57 -7.15 -19.56 -27.66
C SER A 57 -7.39 -20.95 -28.28
N ILE A 58 -6.33 -21.77 -28.40
CA ILE A 58 -6.41 -23.09 -29.05
C ILE A 58 -6.43 -24.26 -28.06
N LEU A 59 -6.21 -23.99 -26.77
CA LEU A 59 -6.07 -25.03 -25.75
C LEU A 59 -7.39 -25.78 -25.55
N LYS A 60 -7.27 -27.10 -25.42
CA LYS A 60 -8.35 -28.01 -25.05
C LYS A 60 -8.02 -28.70 -23.74
N ALA A 61 -9.02 -29.31 -23.11
CA ALA A 61 -8.83 -30.05 -21.87
C ALA A 61 -7.67 -31.05 -21.96
N GLY A 62 -6.72 -30.92 -21.04
CA GLY A 62 -5.49 -31.70 -20.95
C GLY A 62 -4.28 -31.07 -21.64
N ASP A 63 -4.44 -30.03 -22.44
CA ASP A 63 -3.31 -29.39 -23.15
C ASP A 63 -2.40 -28.58 -22.21
N ILE A 64 -1.15 -28.42 -22.62
CA ILE A 64 -0.12 -27.63 -21.93
C ILE A 64 0.31 -26.49 -22.85
N LEU A 65 0.39 -25.27 -22.32
CA LEU A 65 1.06 -24.13 -22.95
C LEU A 65 2.34 -23.82 -22.19
N THR A 66 3.48 -23.97 -22.86
CA THR A 66 4.82 -23.68 -22.33
C THR A 66 5.36 -22.40 -22.92
N ILE A 67 5.51 -21.37 -22.07
CA ILE A 67 5.94 -20.04 -22.48
C ILE A 67 7.46 -19.92 -22.27
N LEU A 68 8.19 -19.60 -23.34
CA LEU A 68 9.64 -19.44 -23.31
C LEU A 68 10.04 -18.10 -22.64
N PRO A 69 11.26 -18.02 -22.07
CA PRO A 69 11.75 -16.81 -21.40
C PRO A 69 11.53 -15.53 -22.22
N GLY A 70 11.08 -14.47 -21.55
CA GLY A 70 10.86 -13.17 -22.19
C GLY A 70 9.84 -12.29 -21.49
N ASP A 71 9.84 -11.03 -21.92
CA ASP A 71 8.89 -10.01 -21.51
C ASP A 71 7.84 -9.82 -22.61
N TYR A 72 6.60 -10.16 -22.29
CA TYR A 72 5.44 -10.14 -23.17
C TYR A 72 4.55 -8.96 -22.80
N GLN A 73 4.44 -7.98 -23.70
CA GLN A 73 3.54 -6.84 -23.51
C GLN A 73 2.15 -7.18 -24.05
N GLU A 74 1.36 -7.87 -23.23
CA GLU A 74 0.03 -8.35 -23.60
C GLU A 74 -0.97 -8.17 -22.46
N ASN A 75 -2.25 -8.06 -22.82
CA ASN A 75 -3.38 -8.33 -21.94
C ASN A 75 -4.16 -9.51 -22.51
N ILE A 76 -4.43 -10.52 -21.69
CA ILE A 76 -4.99 -11.78 -22.16
C ILE A 76 -6.37 -12.01 -21.54
N ALA A 77 -7.33 -12.33 -22.40
CA ALA A 77 -8.64 -12.83 -21.99
C ALA A 77 -8.77 -14.32 -22.37
N ALA A 78 -9.02 -15.15 -21.36
CA ALA A 78 -9.12 -16.59 -21.48
C ALA A 78 -10.56 -17.06 -21.21
N GLN A 79 -11.10 -17.82 -22.16
CA GLN A 79 -12.43 -18.45 -22.10
C GLN A 79 -12.27 -19.96 -22.33
N ILE A 80 -11.52 -20.60 -21.44
CA ILE A 80 -11.17 -22.02 -21.53
C ILE A 80 -11.39 -22.72 -20.19
N SER A 81 -11.75 -24.00 -20.25
CA SER A 81 -11.88 -24.89 -19.10
C SER A 81 -11.27 -26.26 -19.45
N GLY A 82 -10.67 -26.91 -18.46
CA GLY A 82 -10.21 -28.29 -18.55
C GLY A 82 -11.28 -29.30 -18.14
N LEU A 83 -10.83 -30.49 -17.77
CA LEU A 83 -11.64 -31.50 -17.08
C LEU A 83 -10.92 -31.91 -15.78
N PRO A 84 -11.63 -32.45 -14.76
CA PRO A 84 -11.01 -32.83 -13.50
C PRO A 84 -9.82 -33.80 -13.61
N ASP A 85 -9.82 -34.68 -14.61
CA ASP A 85 -8.75 -35.62 -14.92
C ASP A 85 -7.80 -35.14 -16.04
N LYS A 86 -8.13 -34.00 -16.68
CA LYS A 86 -7.38 -33.39 -17.80
C LYS A 86 -7.37 -31.87 -17.66
N PRO A 87 -6.68 -31.32 -16.64
CA PRO A 87 -6.59 -29.88 -16.48
C PRO A 87 -5.79 -29.25 -17.63
N ILE A 88 -6.12 -28.01 -17.98
CA ILE A 88 -5.27 -27.19 -18.86
C ILE A 88 -4.13 -26.61 -18.03
N THR A 89 -2.90 -26.68 -18.51
CA THR A 89 -1.73 -26.09 -17.82
C THR A 89 -1.12 -24.97 -18.65
N ILE A 90 -0.99 -23.77 -18.08
CA ILE A 90 -0.26 -22.65 -18.66
C ILE A 90 0.96 -22.40 -17.77
N ARG A 91 2.16 -22.60 -18.30
CA ARG A 91 3.41 -22.55 -17.52
C ARG A 91 4.52 -21.78 -18.19
N ALA A 92 5.40 -21.19 -17.39
CA ALA A 92 6.72 -20.81 -17.87
C ALA A 92 7.56 -22.07 -18.13
N ALA A 93 8.33 -22.10 -19.21
CA ALA A 93 9.33 -23.13 -19.48
C ALA A 93 10.39 -23.19 -18.38
N ARG A 94 10.72 -22.02 -17.81
CA ARG A 94 11.56 -21.85 -16.63
C ARG A 94 10.85 -20.87 -15.68
N PRO A 95 10.39 -21.30 -14.48
CA PRO A 95 9.71 -20.42 -13.54
C PRO A 95 10.48 -19.12 -13.28
N GLY A 96 9.76 -18.01 -13.29
CA GLY A 96 10.36 -16.70 -13.10
C GLY A 96 11.12 -16.17 -14.31
N THR A 97 11.04 -16.74 -15.51
CA THR A 97 11.68 -16.14 -16.71
C THR A 97 10.68 -15.51 -17.69
N VAL A 98 9.39 -15.58 -17.37
CA VAL A 98 8.29 -15.06 -18.19
C VAL A 98 7.63 -13.93 -17.43
N SER A 99 7.68 -12.72 -17.99
CA SER A 99 7.00 -11.54 -17.49
C SER A 99 5.92 -11.10 -18.46
N ILE A 100 4.71 -10.89 -17.96
CA ILE A 100 3.59 -10.30 -18.71
C ILE A 100 3.43 -8.87 -18.18
N SER A 101 3.66 -7.88 -19.04
CA SER A 101 3.79 -6.47 -18.63
C SER A 101 2.77 -5.55 -19.31
N GLY A 102 2.05 -4.77 -18.50
CA GLY A 102 1.20 -3.64 -18.92
C GLY A 102 1.87 -2.27 -18.81
N CYS A 103 3.19 -2.24 -18.54
CA CYS A 103 3.98 -1.03 -18.43
C CYS A 103 5.25 -1.07 -19.28
N ILE A 104 5.79 0.13 -19.54
CA ILE A 104 7.07 0.34 -20.22
C ILE A 104 8.03 1.14 -19.33
N ASP A 105 9.33 0.92 -19.49
CA ASP A 105 10.36 1.71 -18.81
C ASP A 105 10.53 3.09 -19.47
N ALA A 106 10.66 4.12 -18.64
CA ALA A 106 11.01 5.45 -19.09
C ALA A 106 12.49 5.52 -19.48
N ALA A 107 12.82 6.22 -20.56
CA ALA A 107 14.21 6.49 -20.91
C ALA A 107 14.85 7.39 -19.84
N LYS A 108 16.06 7.06 -19.39
CA LYS A 108 16.72 7.73 -18.24
C LYS A 108 16.98 9.22 -18.46
N ASP A 109 17.14 9.64 -19.71
CA ASP A 109 17.42 11.01 -20.15
C ASP A 109 16.17 11.77 -20.62
N SER A 110 14.98 11.19 -20.51
CA SER A 110 13.73 11.80 -21.00
C SER A 110 13.24 12.99 -20.15
N PHE A 111 13.68 13.11 -18.90
CA PHE A 111 13.17 14.12 -17.97
C PHE A 111 14.07 15.36 -17.90
N ARG A 112 13.43 16.53 -17.81
CA ARG A 112 14.06 17.84 -17.56
C ARG A 112 13.33 18.56 -16.42
N LYS A 113 14.00 19.49 -15.74
CA LYS A 113 13.37 20.28 -14.67
C LYS A 113 12.31 21.24 -15.23
N HIS A 114 11.15 21.35 -14.59
CA HIS A 114 10.08 22.24 -15.04
C HIS A 114 10.28 23.68 -14.56
N GLY A 115 10.83 24.54 -15.41
CA GLY A 115 11.06 25.96 -15.09
C GLY A 115 11.82 26.13 -13.77
N ASP A 116 11.30 27.01 -12.91
CA ASP A 116 11.84 27.27 -11.56
C ASP A 116 11.24 26.37 -10.46
N ALA A 117 10.42 25.37 -10.82
CA ALA A 117 9.86 24.43 -9.86
C ALA A 117 10.98 23.70 -9.10
N ARG A 118 10.79 23.38 -7.82
CA ARG A 118 11.88 22.79 -7.01
C ARG A 118 12.04 21.31 -7.31
N PHE A 119 10.92 20.59 -7.43
CA PHE A 119 10.89 19.12 -7.48
C PHE A 119 10.14 18.57 -8.69
N THR A 120 9.50 19.44 -9.46
CA THR A 120 8.75 19.02 -10.64
C THR A 120 9.67 18.86 -11.85
N TYR A 121 9.63 17.68 -12.45
CA TYR A 121 10.30 17.36 -13.71
C TYR A 121 9.26 17.06 -14.77
N GLU A 122 9.55 17.41 -16.03
CA GLU A 122 8.69 17.15 -17.16
C GLU A 122 9.38 16.28 -18.23
N CYS A 123 8.60 15.51 -18.97
CA CYS A 123 9.01 14.87 -20.21
C CYS A 123 7.87 14.94 -21.24
N ASP A 124 8.22 14.79 -22.52
CA ASP A 124 7.24 14.70 -23.60
C ASP A 124 6.80 13.23 -23.73
N ILE A 125 5.50 12.99 -23.89
CA ILE A 125 4.94 11.64 -23.93
C ILE A 125 3.71 11.56 -24.83
N ASP A 126 3.67 10.56 -25.72
CA ASP A 126 2.55 10.30 -26.64
C ASP A 126 1.77 9.03 -26.24
N LEU A 127 1.71 8.75 -24.92
CA LEU A 127 1.06 7.56 -24.38
C LEU A 127 -0.13 7.94 -23.53
N LYS A 128 -1.23 7.21 -23.71
CA LYS A 128 -2.37 7.28 -22.78
C LYS A 128 -2.03 6.56 -21.49
N LEU A 129 -1.58 7.34 -20.51
CA LEU A 129 -1.17 6.81 -19.21
C LEU A 129 -2.33 6.37 -18.33
N GLN A 130 -2.17 5.18 -17.75
CA GLN A 130 -2.96 4.69 -16.62
C GLN A 130 -2.31 5.01 -15.26
N GLY A 131 -1.00 5.31 -15.25
CA GLY A 131 -0.24 5.62 -14.06
C GLY A 131 1.27 5.71 -14.30
N VAL A 132 1.99 6.03 -13.23
CA VAL A 132 3.46 6.12 -13.19
C VAL A 132 3.93 5.45 -11.89
N ALA A 133 5.06 4.75 -11.92
CA ALA A 133 5.68 4.20 -10.69
C ALA A 133 7.20 4.18 -10.78
N GLU A 134 7.84 3.88 -9.65
CA GLU A 134 9.26 3.61 -9.54
C GLU A 134 9.49 2.12 -9.22
N LYS A 135 10.26 1.41 -10.06
CA LYS A 135 10.67 0.01 -9.79
C LYS A 135 11.54 -0.09 -8.54
N ASN A 136 12.49 0.83 -8.35
CA ASN A 136 13.46 0.78 -7.26
C ASN A 136 12.87 1.07 -5.88
N THR A 137 11.74 1.78 -5.79
CA THR A 137 11.05 2.04 -4.52
C THR A 137 9.72 1.32 -4.39
N LEU A 138 9.24 0.68 -5.46
CA LEU A 138 7.94 0.02 -5.57
C LEU A 138 6.74 0.96 -5.35
N ILE A 139 6.95 2.28 -5.51
CA ILE A 139 5.93 3.29 -5.26
C ILE A 139 5.24 3.63 -6.58
N SER A 140 3.92 3.41 -6.62
CA SER A 140 3.05 3.99 -7.64
C SER A 140 2.73 5.44 -7.28
N TYR A 141 2.90 6.34 -8.24
CA TYR A 141 2.65 7.75 -8.05
C TYR A 141 1.14 8.04 -8.00
N LYS A 142 0.77 8.98 -7.14
CA LYS A 142 -0.59 9.51 -7.07
C LYS A 142 -0.83 10.45 -8.25
N SER A 143 -1.99 10.34 -8.89
CA SER A 143 -2.40 11.35 -9.87
C SER A 143 -2.60 12.67 -9.15
N ALA A 144 -1.87 13.68 -9.58
CA ALA A 144 -2.06 15.08 -9.21
C ALA A 144 -2.99 15.74 -10.24
N PRO A 145 -3.84 16.68 -9.82
CA PRO A 145 -4.78 17.33 -10.71
C PRO A 145 -4.19 18.49 -11.53
N SER A 146 -3.00 18.98 -11.19
CA SER A 146 -2.29 20.04 -11.90
C SER A 146 -0.78 19.96 -11.67
N ILE A 147 -0.01 20.74 -12.43
CA ILE A 147 1.45 20.86 -12.26
C ILE A 147 1.81 21.37 -10.85
N ILE A 148 1.04 22.32 -10.31
CA ILE A 148 1.35 22.88 -8.99
C ILE A 148 1.09 21.87 -7.86
N ASP A 149 0.11 20.97 -8.01
CA ASP A 149 -0.11 19.89 -7.05
C ASP A 149 1.00 18.82 -7.11
N VAL A 150 1.65 18.65 -8.29
CA VAL A 150 2.84 17.78 -8.42
C VAL A 150 3.99 18.32 -7.57
N GLU A 151 4.24 19.62 -7.65
CA GLU A 151 5.29 20.28 -6.86
C GLU A 151 5.10 20.08 -5.34
N ASP A 152 3.85 20.12 -4.85
CA ASP A 152 3.54 19.99 -3.43
C ASP A 152 3.48 18.53 -2.94
N THR A 153 3.34 17.56 -3.84
CA THR A 153 3.04 16.16 -3.49
C THR A 153 4.15 15.23 -3.94
N VAL A 154 4.94 14.71 -3.01
CA VAL A 154 5.93 13.65 -3.31
C VAL A 154 5.25 12.41 -3.90
N SER A 155 5.95 11.68 -4.77
CA SER A 155 5.41 10.49 -5.45
C SER A 155 4.11 10.80 -6.21
N SER A 156 4.12 11.83 -7.07
CA SER A 156 2.93 12.24 -7.82
C SER A 156 3.23 12.52 -9.28
N TYR A 157 2.18 12.51 -10.11
CA TYR A 157 2.27 12.86 -11.52
C TYR A 157 1.05 13.60 -12.03
N PHE A 158 1.24 14.49 -13.01
CA PHE A 158 0.17 15.09 -13.79
C PHE A 158 0.46 14.86 -15.27
N HIS A 159 -0.47 14.21 -15.98
CA HIS A 159 -0.37 14.00 -17.42
C HIS A 159 -1.29 15.00 -18.15
N ASP A 160 -0.68 15.95 -18.84
CA ASP A 160 -1.39 16.91 -19.69
C ASP A 160 -1.46 16.39 -21.12
N GLU A 161 -2.57 15.72 -21.43
CA GLU A 161 -2.85 15.15 -22.75
C GLU A 161 -3.08 16.25 -23.82
N THR A 162 -3.33 17.50 -23.43
CA THR A 162 -3.56 18.59 -24.40
C THR A 162 -2.28 19.07 -25.04
N VAL A 163 -1.17 18.98 -24.31
CA VAL A 163 0.18 19.34 -24.77
C VAL A 163 1.14 18.15 -24.81
N GLN A 164 0.65 16.93 -24.56
CA GLN A 164 1.40 15.67 -24.58
C GLN A 164 2.64 15.70 -23.66
N LYS A 165 2.46 16.19 -22.42
CA LYS A 165 3.51 16.27 -21.40
C LYS A 165 3.14 15.57 -20.11
N LEU A 166 4.13 14.92 -19.52
CA LEU A 166 4.04 14.35 -18.18
C LEU A 166 4.89 15.16 -17.22
N TYR A 167 4.31 15.50 -16.07
CA TYR A 167 4.97 16.15 -14.95
C TYR A 167 5.04 15.18 -13.78
N ILE A 168 6.19 15.06 -13.13
CA ILE A 168 6.39 14.15 -12.00
C ILE A 168 7.12 14.83 -10.82
N HIS A 169 6.86 14.30 -9.63
CA HIS A 169 7.64 14.52 -8.43
C HIS A 169 8.01 13.15 -7.86
N THR A 170 9.31 12.83 -7.90
CA THR A 170 9.84 11.54 -7.47
C THR A 170 9.62 11.29 -5.99
N SER A 171 9.77 10.03 -5.59
CA SER A 171 9.35 9.57 -4.30
C SER A 171 10.21 10.08 -3.14
N ASN A 172 11.39 10.62 -3.42
CA ASN A 172 12.30 11.26 -2.45
C ASN A 172 12.69 12.69 -2.86
N SER A 173 11.96 13.30 -3.80
CA SER A 173 12.24 14.63 -4.35
C SER A 173 13.59 14.79 -5.06
N SER A 174 14.31 13.68 -5.30
CA SER A 174 15.56 13.67 -6.05
C SER A 174 15.30 13.63 -7.55
N ALA A 175 16.31 13.93 -8.36
CA ALA A 175 16.13 14.00 -9.79
C ALA A 175 15.84 12.61 -10.41
N PRO A 176 14.98 12.51 -11.44
CA PRO A 176 14.46 11.26 -12.00
C PRO A 176 15.52 10.22 -12.39
N GLU A 177 16.74 10.63 -12.76
CA GLU A 177 17.84 9.74 -13.14
C GLU A 177 18.32 8.81 -12.00
N LYS A 178 17.94 9.12 -10.75
CA LYS A 178 18.19 8.27 -9.59
C LYS A 178 17.11 7.20 -9.36
N HIS A 179 16.12 7.13 -10.26
CA HIS A 179 14.98 6.23 -10.17
C HIS A 179 14.75 5.47 -11.47
N ASN A 180 14.17 4.28 -11.37
CA ASN A 180 13.74 3.50 -12.53
C ASN A 180 12.25 3.71 -12.71
N ILE A 181 11.88 4.69 -13.52
CA ILE A 181 10.49 5.11 -13.71
C ILE A 181 9.82 4.22 -14.77
N VAL A 182 8.58 3.81 -14.51
CA VAL A 182 7.72 3.07 -15.45
C VAL A 182 6.44 3.81 -15.74
N PHE A 183 5.96 3.66 -16.97
CA PHE A 183 4.68 4.17 -17.45
C PHE A 183 3.69 3.02 -17.63
N PHE A 184 2.56 3.09 -16.94
CA PHE A 184 1.45 2.16 -17.14
C PHE A 184 0.63 2.67 -18.31
N ASN A 185 0.47 1.87 -19.35
CA ASN A 185 -0.30 2.24 -20.54
C ASN A 185 -1.44 1.25 -20.83
N ASN A 186 -1.58 0.19 -20.04
CA ASN A 186 -2.61 -0.82 -20.23
C ASN A 186 -3.73 -0.73 -19.16
N PRO A 187 -4.98 -0.41 -19.56
CA PRO A 187 -6.13 -0.33 -18.66
C PRO A 187 -6.83 -1.68 -18.43
N GLU A 188 -6.28 -2.80 -18.91
CA GLU A 188 -6.84 -4.14 -18.78
C GLU A 188 -6.12 -4.98 -17.71
N HIS A 189 -6.60 -6.21 -17.51
CA HIS A 189 -5.91 -7.21 -16.69
C HIS A 189 -4.73 -7.82 -17.45
N GLY A 190 -3.73 -8.32 -16.72
CA GLY A 190 -2.66 -9.09 -17.35
C GLY A 190 -3.18 -10.39 -17.96
N LEU A 191 -3.80 -11.22 -17.12
CA LEU A 191 -4.53 -12.40 -17.56
C LEU A 191 -5.84 -12.50 -16.79
N ILE A 192 -6.96 -12.55 -17.51
CA ILE A 192 -8.29 -12.78 -16.94
C ILE A 192 -8.92 -14.05 -17.49
N PHE A 193 -9.46 -14.87 -16.60
CA PHE A 193 -10.28 -16.03 -16.94
C PHE A 193 -11.76 -15.75 -16.71
N THR A 194 -12.57 -16.02 -17.72
CA THR A 194 -14.03 -15.98 -17.67
C THR A 194 -14.62 -17.27 -18.26
N ALA A 195 -15.82 -17.65 -17.82
CA ALA A 195 -16.42 -18.92 -18.23
C ALA A 195 -16.50 -19.04 -19.77
N PRO A 196 -16.13 -20.19 -20.35
CA PRO A 196 -16.38 -20.47 -21.76
C PRO A 196 -17.85 -20.33 -22.12
N LYS A 197 -18.13 -20.11 -23.42
CA LYS A 197 -19.51 -20.01 -23.91
C LYS A 197 -20.28 -21.31 -23.60
N GLY A 198 -21.35 -21.18 -22.82
CA GLY A 198 -22.22 -22.30 -22.43
C GLY A 198 -21.91 -22.89 -21.05
N GLU A 199 -20.83 -22.46 -20.41
CA GLU A 199 -20.46 -22.82 -19.04
C GLU A 199 -20.80 -21.68 -18.08
N LYS A 200 -20.91 -22.02 -16.78
CA LYS A 200 -21.15 -21.04 -15.72
C LYS A 200 -19.86 -20.59 -15.04
N THR A 201 -18.88 -21.48 -14.97
CA THR A 201 -17.61 -21.30 -14.24
C THR A 201 -16.44 -21.51 -15.19
N VAL A 202 -15.27 -21.00 -14.81
CA VAL A 202 -13.99 -21.46 -15.36
C VAL A 202 -13.57 -22.64 -14.51
N HIS A 203 -13.14 -23.76 -15.11
CA HIS A 203 -12.74 -24.89 -14.28
C HIS A 203 -11.54 -25.67 -14.79
N ASP A 204 -10.83 -26.30 -13.84
CA ASP A 204 -9.72 -27.22 -14.11
C ASP A 204 -8.56 -26.58 -14.90
N VAL A 205 -8.12 -25.39 -14.49
CA VAL A 205 -7.00 -24.63 -15.09
C VAL A 205 -5.86 -24.44 -14.08
N ILE A 206 -4.62 -24.65 -14.54
CA ILE A 206 -3.39 -24.45 -13.77
C ILE A 206 -2.56 -23.33 -14.40
N VAL A 207 -2.16 -22.35 -13.59
CA VAL A 207 -1.19 -21.29 -13.97
C VAL A 207 0.07 -21.44 -13.12
N ASP A 208 1.23 -21.59 -13.76
CA ASP A 208 2.49 -21.96 -13.09
C ASP A 208 3.69 -21.13 -13.54
N GLY A 209 4.34 -20.42 -12.61
CA GLY A 209 5.66 -19.83 -12.85
C GLY A 209 5.68 -18.51 -13.64
N LEU A 210 4.55 -17.84 -13.82
CA LEU A 210 4.43 -16.57 -14.57
C LEU A 210 4.58 -15.35 -13.66
N ALA A 211 5.10 -14.26 -14.20
CA ALA A 211 5.13 -12.96 -13.55
C ALA A 211 4.20 -11.94 -14.23
N PHE A 212 3.57 -11.05 -13.46
CA PHE A 212 2.66 -10.02 -13.94
C PHE A 212 3.01 -8.64 -13.36
N SER A 213 3.14 -7.62 -14.20
CA SER A 213 3.36 -6.24 -13.75
C SER A 213 2.75 -5.18 -14.65
N GLY A 214 2.50 -3.98 -14.14
CA GLY A 214 2.08 -2.85 -14.97
C GLY A 214 0.58 -2.77 -15.30
N PHE A 215 -0.29 -3.48 -14.59
CA PHE A 215 -1.74 -3.47 -14.83
C PHE A 215 -2.46 -2.57 -13.82
N LEU A 216 -2.86 -1.37 -14.24
CA LEU A 216 -3.50 -0.36 -13.40
C LEU A 216 -4.56 0.39 -14.23
N SER A 217 -5.53 1.01 -13.57
CA SER A 217 -6.45 1.96 -14.20
C SER A 217 -6.34 3.32 -13.54
N LYS A 218 -6.28 4.38 -14.35
CA LYS A 218 -6.29 5.80 -13.89
C LYS A 218 -7.61 6.19 -13.22
N PHE A 219 -8.69 5.46 -13.52
CA PHE A 219 -10.03 5.67 -12.98
C PHE A 219 -10.56 4.39 -12.34
N GLN A 220 -11.67 4.49 -11.60
CA GLN A 220 -12.34 3.30 -11.08
C GLN A 220 -12.79 2.39 -12.24
N ALA A 221 -12.23 1.18 -12.27
CA ALA A 221 -12.44 0.26 -13.37
C ALA A 221 -13.74 -0.55 -13.18
N PRO A 222 -14.53 -0.82 -14.24
CA PRO A 222 -15.74 -1.63 -14.12
C PRO A 222 -15.41 -3.08 -13.69
N LEU A 223 -16.42 -3.78 -13.18
CA LEU A 223 -16.34 -5.23 -12.95
C LEU A 223 -16.12 -5.98 -14.27
N PRO A 224 -15.44 -7.14 -14.25
CA PRO A 224 -14.81 -7.80 -13.09
C PRO A 224 -13.54 -7.09 -12.57
N GLY A 225 -13.10 -7.38 -11.34
CA GLY A 225 -11.89 -6.77 -10.74
C GLY A 225 -12.13 -5.74 -9.64
N GLY A 226 -13.38 -5.38 -9.36
CA GLY A 226 -13.76 -4.60 -8.17
C GLY A 226 -13.16 -3.19 -8.11
N GLY A 227 -13.20 -2.43 -9.21
CA GLY A 227 -12.68 -1.05 -9.23
C GLY A 227 -11.22 -0.93 -9.67
N SER A 228 -10.52 -2.03 -9.94
CA SER A 228 -9.09 -2.04 -10.29
C SER A 228 -8.76 -3.07 -11.39
N ARG A 229 -7.52 -3.05 -11.85
CA ARG A 229 -6.93 -4.04 -12.76
C ARG A 229 -5.90 -4.89 -12.05
N TRP A 230 -5.86 -6.15 -12.44
CA TRP A 230 -5.14 -7.20 -11.73
C TRP A 230 -4.11 -7.83 -12.65
N GLY A 231 -2.98 -8.27 -12.09
CA GLY A 231 -2.03 -9.09 -12.82
C GLY A 231 -2.68 -10.39 -13.30
N LEU A 232 -3.35 -11.11 -12.40
CA LEU A 232 -4.09 -12.34 -12.70
C LEU A 232 -5.46 -12.31 -12.02
N TYR A 233 -6.53 -12.58 -12.78
CA TYR A 233 -7.89 -12.58 -12.24
C TYR A 233 -8.75 -13.74 -12.74
N PHE A 234 -9.50 -14.38 -11.85
CA PHE A 234 -10.49 -15.39 -12.21
C PHE A 234 -11.90 -14.94 -11.83
N VAL A 235 -12.84 -15.15 -12.76
CA VAL A 235 -14.28 -14.97 -12.53
C VAL A 235 -14.94 -16.34 -12.35
N GLU A 236 -15.47 -16.60 -11.17
CA GLU A 236 -16.14 -17.85 -10.77
C GLU A 236 -15.31 -19.12 -11.07
N PRO A 237 -14.06 -19.24 -10.56
CA PRO A 237 -13.26 -20.42 -10.82
C PRO A 237 -13.70 -21.63 -9.98
N GLU A 238 -13.57 -22.83 -10.55
CA GLU A 238 -13.78 -24.11 -9.88
C GLU A 238 -12.59 -25.06 -10.13
N ARG A 239 -11.96 -25.60 -9.08
CA ARG A 239 -10.78 -26.50 -9.20
C ARG A 239 -9.61 -25.89 -10.00
N CYS A 240 -9.41 -24.58 -9.88
CA CYS A 240 -8.28 -23.89 -10.51
C CYS A 240 -7.10 -23.75 -9.53
N ILE A 241 -5.88 -23.82 -10.07
CA ILE A 241 -4.63 -23.74 -9.31
C ILE A 241 -3.77 -22.60 -9.87
N VAL A 242 -3.30 -21.72 -8.99
CA VAL A 242 -2.27 -20.72 -9.29
C VAL A 242 -1.06 -21.04 -8.42
N ARG A 243 0.11 -21.23 -9.02
CA ARG A 243 1.32 -21.55 -8.26
C ARG A 243 2.60 -20.94 -8.82
N ASN A 244 3.58 -20.73 -7.95
CA ASN A 244 4.91 -20.21 -8.32
C ASN A 244 4.86 -18.88 -9.11
N CYS A 245 3.77 -18.13 -9.01
CA CYS A 245 3.56 -16.91 -9.77
C CYS A 245 4.02 -15.68 -8.99
N ILE A 246 4.42 -14.64 -9.72
CA ILE A 246 4.86 -13.37 -9.16
C ILE A 246 3.92 -12.26 -9.68
N SER A 247 3.52 -11.34 -8.82
CA SER A 247 2.76 -10.17 -9.24
C SER A 247 3.29 -8.91 -8.56
N PHE A 248 3.66 -7.90 -9.33
CA PHE A 248 4.20 -6.68 -8.73
C PHE A 248 3.85 -5.43 -9.51
N LEU A 249 3.79 -4.27 -8.83
CA LEU A 249 3.45 -2.99 -9.46
C LEU A 249 2.17 -3.09 -10.31
N ASN A 250 1.08 -3.51 -9.68
CA ASN A 250 -0.24 -3.61 -10.28
C ASN A 250 -1.28 -2.90 -9.41
N GLY A 251 -2.45 -2.61 -9.97
CA GLY A 251 -3.63 -2.20 -9.21
C GLY A 251 -4.19 -3.30 -8.31
N GLY A 252 -3.93 -4.56 -8.61
CA GLY A 252 -4.30 -5.74 -7.83
C GLY A 252 -3.37 -6.88 -8.18
N GLY A 253 -3.07 -7.77 -7.23
CA GLY A 253 -2.14 -8.87 -7.46
C GLY A 253 -2.79 -10.04 -8.20
N ILE A 254 -3.06 -11.12 -7.44
CA ILE A 254 -3.77 -12.31 -7.89
C ILE A 254 -5.15 -12.34 -7.22
N GLY A 255 -6.21 -12.35 -8.03
CA GLY A 255 -7.58 -12.25 -7.54
C GLY A 255 -8.50 -13.35 -8.08
N MET A 256 -9.45 -13.78 -7.25
CA MET A 256 -10.56 -14.64 -7.64
C MET A 256 -11.87 -14.06 -7.12
N VAL A 257 -12.94 -14.10 -7.91
CA VAL A 257 -14.30 -13.82 -7.42
C VAL A 257 -15.13 -15.08 -7.45
N ARG A 258 -15.78 -15.39 -6.31
CA ARG A 258 -16.58 -16.60 -6.09
C ARG A 258 -15.82 -17.92 -6.34
N PRO A 259 -14.61 -18.13 -5.77
CA PRO A 259 -13.86 -19.34 -6.01
C PRO A 259 -14.46 -20.55 -5.29
N LYS A 260 -14.35 -21.73 -5.94
CA LYS A 260 -14.76 -23.02 -5.39
C LYS A 260 -13.67 -24.07 -5.61
N ASP A 261 -13.25 -24.75 -4.55
CA ASP A 261 -12.25 -25.83 -4.63
C ASP A 261 -10.91 -25.38 -5.28
N CYS A 262 -10.53 -24.10 -5.11
CA CYS A 262 -9.34 -23.50 -5.73
C CYS A 262 -8.12 -23.45 -4.79
N LEU A 263 -6.94 -23.29 -5.39
CA LEU A 263 -5.67 -23.19 -4.66
C LEU A 263 -4.78 -22.07 -5.22
N ILE A 264 -4.30 -21.19 -4.33
CA ILE A 264 -3.22 -20.23 -4.62
C ILE A 264 -2.04 -20.59 -3.72
N GLU A 265 -0.91 -21.00 -4.31
CA GLU A 265 0.26 -21.43 -3.54
C GLU A 265 1.63 -21.00 -4.04
N ASN A 266 2.60 -20.85 -3.13
CA ASN A 266 3.99 -20.53 -3.46
C ASN A 266 4.13 -19.28 -4.35
N CYS A 267 3.20 -18.33 -4.25
CA CYS A 267 3.20 -17.11 -5.04
C CYS A 267 3.78 -15.93 -4.24
N VAL A 268 4.31 -14.94 -4.95
CA VAL A 268 4.85 -13.70 -4.37
C VAL A 268 4.12 -12.51 -4.96
N SER A 269 3.63 -11.59 -4.13
CA SER A 269 3.05 -10.34 -4.63
C SER A 269 3.46 -9.14 -3.80
N TYR A 270 3.75 -8.01 -4.46
CA TYR A 270 4.21 -6.78 -3.80
C TYR A 270 4.02 -5.51 -4.63
N GLY A 271 4.21 -4.34 -4.04
CA GLY A 271 4.09 -3.06 -4.76
C GLY A 271 2.68 -2.82 -5.32
N ILE A 272 1.65 -3.40 -4.70
CA ILE A 272 0.27 -3.26 -5.16
C ILE A 272 -0.29 -1.94 -4.68
N SER A 273 -0.81 -1.14 -5.61
CA SER A 273 -1.41 0.15 -5.31
C SER A 273 -2.55 0.52 -6.25
N THR A 274 -3.71 0.87 -5.68
CA THR A 274 -4.85 1.39 -6.45
C THR A 274 -5.76 2.27 -5.60
N PRO A 275 -6.03 3.52 -5.94
CA PRO A 275 -6.91 4.37 -5.13
C PRO A 275 -8.36 3.88 -5.09
N PHE A 276 -8.78 3.06 -6.06
CA PHE A 276 -10.18 2.77 -6.36
C PHE A 276 -10.72 1.47 -5.73
N ASN A 277 -9.86 0.67 -5.12
CA ASN A 277 -10.25 -0.58 -4.47
C ASN A 277 -9.58 -0.71 -3.11
N SER A 278 -10.11 0.01 -2.11
CA SER A 278 -9.62 -0.01 -0.72
C SER A 278 -9.61 -1.41 -0.09
N SER A 279 -10.42 -2.32 -0.63
CA SER A 279 -10.51 -3.70 -0.15
C SER A 279 -9.69 -4.71 -0.94
N GLY A 280 -9.07 -4.30 -2.05
CA GLY A 280 -8.16 -5.09 -2.87
C GLY A 280 -6.86 -5.41 -2.14
N GLY A 281 -5.98 -6.15 -2.79
CA GLY A 281 -4.73 -6.60 -2.19
C GLY A 281 -3.82 -7.39 -3.13
N ASN A 282 -2.79 -7.96 -2.53
CA ASN A 282 -1.84 -8.86 -3.18
C ASN A 282 -2.51 -10.18 -3.58
N PHE A 283 -3.22 -10.80 -2.64
CA PHE A 283 -4.02 -11.99 -2.89
C PHE A 283 -5.43 -11.74 -2.37
N ILE A 284 -6.44 -11.92 -3.22
CA ILE A 284 -7.82 -11.79 -2.79
C ILE A 284 -8.75 -12.84 -3.36
N CYS A 285 -9.62 -13.35 -2.49
CA CYS A 285 -10.79 -14.12 -2.85
C CYS A 285 -12.05 -13.35 -2.45
N TYR A 286 -12.79 -12.84 -3.44
CA TYR A 286 -14.08 -12.20 -3.25
C TYR A 286 -15.21 -13.23 -3.10
N THR A 287 -16.18 -12.90 -2.26
CA THR A 287 -17.24 -13.79 -1.76
C THR A 287 -18.29 -14.24 -2.79
N PRO A 288 -19.03 -15.34 -2.50
CA PRO A 288 -18.68 -16.41 -1.56
C PRO A 288 -17.47 -17.21 -2.00
N GLY A 289 -16.52 -17.42 -1.10
CA GLY A 289 -15.45 -18.40 -1.30
C GLY A 289 -15.85 -19.74 -0.67
N GLU A 290 -15.60 -20.85 -1.38
CA GLU A 290 -15.86 -22.20 -0.90
C GLU A 290 -14.64 -23.11 -1.11
N ASN A 291 -14.26 -23.89 -0.08
CA ASN A 291 -13.18 -24.89 -0.15
C ASN A 291 -11.87 -24.37 -0.79
N THR A 292 -11.58 -23.08 -0.63
CA THR A 292 -10.47 -22.41 -1.33
C THR A 292 -9.32 -22.14 -0.37
N ILE A 293 -8.09 -22.37 -0.81
CA ILE A 293 -6.89 -22.31 0.02
C ILE A 293 -5.90 -21.30 -0.56
N GLU A 294 -5.42 -20.39 0.29
CA GLU A 294 -4.29 -19.50 0.02
C GLU A 294 -3.13 -19.93 0.95
N ARG A 295 -2.07 -20.56 0.40
CA ARG A 295 -0.97 -21.10 1.21
C ARG A 295 0.45 -20.84 0.71
N ASN A 296 1.43 -20.78 1.62
CA ASN A 296 2.85 -20.59 1.27
C ASN A 296 3.12 -19.35 0.39
N ASN A 297 2.25 -18.33 0.47
CA ASN A 297 2.39 -17.11 -0.30
C ASN A 297 3.14 -16.03 0.50
N ILE A 298 3.78 -15.13 -0.23
CA ILE A 298 4.50 -13.99 0.31
C ILE A 298 3.86 -12.69 -0.21
N ALA A 299 3.40 -11.83 0.68
CA ALA A 299 2.77 -10.55 0.32
C ALA A 299 3.42 -9.36 1.04
N TYR A 300 3.95 -8.37 0.31
CA TYR A 300 4.65 -7.26 0.96
C TYR A 300 4.63 -5.90 0.25
N ALA A 301 5.10 -4.86 0.94
CA ALA A 301 5.35 -3.52 0.42
C ALA A 301 4.23 -3.00 -0.49
N SER A 302 3.01 -3.00 0.02
CA SER A 302 1.81 -2.62 -0.73
C SER A 302 0.99 -1.64 0.08
N ASP A 303 0.35 -0.66 -0.56
CA ASP A 303 -0.60 0.23 0.15
C ASP A 303 -1.98 -0.47 0.35
N ARG A 304 -2.17 -1.64 -0.28
CA ARG A 304 -3.36 -2.50 -0.16
C ARG A 304 -3.12 -3.72 0.72
N ASN A 305 -4.16 -4.55 0.85
CA ASN A 305 -4.12 -5.70 1.74
C ASN A 305 -3.08 -6.74 1.28
N GLY A 306 -2.56 -7.54 2.19
CA GLY A 306 -1.76 -8.71 1.88
C GLY A 306 -2.63 -9.83 1.30
N ILE A 307 -3.12 -10.72 2.16
CA ILE A 307 -3.81 -11.97 1.79
C ILE A 307 -5.22 -11.96 2.41
N ARG A 308 -6.25 -12.20 1.60
CA ARG A 308 -7.61 -11.87 2.03
C ARG A 308 -8.75 -12.69 1.41
N PHE A 309 -9.71 -13.06 2.26
CA PHE A 309 -11.10 -13.31 1.83
C PHE A 309 -12.01 -12.12 2.18
N TYR A 310 -12.81 -11.63 1.22
CA TYR A 310 -13.61 -10.42 1.38
C TYR A 310 -15.03 -10.51 0.79
N GLY A 311 -16.02 -9.94 1.49
CA GLY A 311 -17.35 -9.60 0.94
C GLY A 311 -18.55 -10.21 1.65
N GLY A 312 -18.35 -11.13 2.61
CA GLY A 312 -19.43 -11.79 3.36
C GLY A 312 -19.85 -13.14 2.78
N GLY A 313 -19.32 -14.23 3.32
CA GLY A 313 -19.54 -15.62 2.86
C GLY A 313 -18.20 -16.31 2.60
N THR A 314 -17.74 -17.12 3.56
CA THR A 314 -16.60 -18.04 3.37
C THR A 314 -16.93 -19.38 3.99
N LYS A 315 -16.91 -20.43 3.17
CA LYS A 315 -17.22 -21.79 3.59
C LYS A 315 -15.99 -22.68 3.44
N ASN A 316 -15.44 -23.13 4.57
CA ASN A 316 -14.27 -24.02 4.58
C ASN A 316 -13.08 -23.47 3.74
N CYS A 317 -12.81 -22.16 3.85
CA CYS A 317 -11.66 -21.52 3.23
C CYS A 317 -10.49 -21.39 4.21
N PHE A 318 -9.26 -21.44 3.71
CA PHE A 318 -8.05 -21.47 4.54
C PHE A 318 -7.02 -20.45 4.06
N ILE A 319 -6.49 -19.65 4.98
CA ILE A 319 -5.25 -18.91 4.78
C ILE A 319 -4.18 -19.56 5.66
N SER A 320 -3.20 -20.25 5.07
CA SER A 320 -2.25 -21.08 5.83
C SER A 320 -0.78 -20.97 5.40
N ASN A 321 0.16 -20.93 6.34
CA ASN A 321 1.61 -20.94 6.05
C ASN A 321 2.10 -19.76 5.19
N ASN A 322 1.43 -18.61 5.25
CA ASN A 322 1.82 -17.43 4.49
C ASN A 322 2.68 -16.47 5.32
N ILE A 323 3.42 -15.60 4.63
CA ILE A 323 4.19 -14.52 5.25
C ILE A 323 3.75 -13.19 4.63
N SER A 324 3.36 -12.22 5.46
CA SER A 324 3.02 -10.88 4.98
C SER A 324 3.59 -9.78 5.88
N TRP A 325 4.07 -8.69 5.26
CA TRP A 325 4.58 -7.50 5.97
C TRP A 325 4.42 -6.22 5.15
N GLY A 326 4.29 -5.07 5.82
CA GLY A 326 4.32 -3.77 5.13
C GLY A 326 3.18 -3.58 4.12
N CYS A 327 2.01 -4.16 4.43
CA CYS A 327 0.76 -3.97 3.70
C CYS A 327 -0.12 -2.97 4.48
N GLU A 328 -0.26 -1.74 3.99
CA GLU A 328 -0.83 -0.62 4.79
C GLU A 328 -2.30 -0.83 5.17
N ALA A 329 -3.11 -1.42 4.28
CA ALA A 329 -4.53 -1.66 4.55
C ALA A 329 -4.80 -2.87 5.47
N GLY A 330 -3.79 -3.73 5.70
CA GLY A 330 -3.91 -4.97 6.46
C GLY A 330 -3.13 -6.12 5.86
N GLU A 331 -2.65 -7.06 6.67
CA GLU A 331 -1.79 -8.15 6.17
C GLU A 331 -2.55 -9.45 5.89
N ILE A 332 -3.15 -10.10 6.89
CA ILE A 332 -3.88 -11.38 6.68
C ILE A 332 -5.30 -11.36 7.24
N TRP A 333 -6.32 -11.47 6.38
CA TRP A 333 -7.70 -11.14 6.77
C TRP A 333 -8.73 -12.14 6.22
N ILE A 334 -9.65 -12.59 7.08
CA ILE A 334 -10.93 -13.15 6.63
C ILE A 334 -12.05 -12.22 7.11
N LYS A 335 -12.66 -11.51 6.16
CA LYS A 335 -13.86 -10.69 6.37
C LYS A 335 -15.09 -11.38 5.76
N GLY A 336 -15.40 -12.54 6.33
CA GLY A 336 -16.42 -13.48 5.84
C GLY A 336 -17.83 -13.27 6.39
N GLY A 337 -18.06 -12.32 7.30
CA GLY A 337 -19.38 -12.06 7.87
C GLY A 337 -19.88 -13.18 8.81
N ASP A 338 -21.14 -13.09 9.21
CA ASP A 338 -21.71 -13.88 10.33
C ASP A 338 -21.81 -15.41 10.05
N ASN A 339 -21.71 -15.84 8.80
CA ASN A 339 -21.77 -17.27 8.43
C ASN A 339 -20.39 -17.84 8.03
N SER A 340 -19.31 -17.11 8.30
CA SER A 340 -17.96 -17.56 7.97
C SER A 340 -17.56 -18.82 8.75
N THR A 341 -17.03 -19.83 8.06
CA THR A 341 -16.34 -21.02 8.63
C THR A 341 -14.86 -21.08 8.25
N GLY A 342 -14.30 -19.95 7.77
CA GLY A 342 -12.91 -19.88 7.32
C GLY A 342 -11.89 -19.99 8.46
N LYS A 343 -10.66 -20.40 8.13
CA LYS A 343 -9.56 -20.59 9.08
C LYS A 343 -8.30 -19.81 8.67
N ILE A 344 -7.57 -19.29 9.66
CA ILE A 344 -6.27 -18.64 9.49
C ILE A 344 -5.26 -19.37 10.38
N GLU A 345 -4.29 -20.07 9.78
CA GLU A 345 -3.35 -20.89 10.56
C GLU A 345 -1.90 -20.86 10.09
N ASN A 346 -0.97 -20.99 11.05
CA ASN A 346 0.46 -21.11 10.77
C ASN A 346 1.05 -19.95 9.93
N ASN A 347 0.46 -18.76 9.97
CA ASN A 347 0.96 -17.62 9.22
C ASN A 347 1.91 -16.76 10.05
N VAL A 348 2.76 -16.00 9.35
CA VAL A 348 3.57 -14.92 9.91
C VAL A 348 3.07 -13.58 9.35
N SER A 349 2.64 -12.70 10.24
CA SER A 349 2.22 -11.34 9.95
C SER A 349 3.07 -10.38 10.79
N ILE A 350 3.65 -9.38 10.17
CA ILE A 350 4.43 -8.31 10.83
C ILE A 350 3.55 -7.08 11.13
N GLY A 351 2.24 -7.27 11.04
CA GLY A 351 1.20 -6.27 11.22
C GLY A 351 -0.03 -6.93 11.82
N MET A 352 -1.17 -6.82 11.14
CA MET A 352 -2.44 -7.30 11.68
C MET A 352 -2.96 -8.54 10.96
N ILE A 353 -3.35 -9.53 11.76
CA ILE A 353 -4.26 -10.59 11.37
C ILE A 353 -5.68 -10.21 11.82
N ALA A 354 -6.68 -10.35 10.96
CA ALA A 354 -8.07 -10.06 11.31
C ALA A 354 -9.04 -11.18 10.91
N MET A 355 -9.90 -11.57 11.84
CA MET A 355 -11.00 -12.53 11.61
C MET A 355 -12.34 -11.89 11.98
N TYR A 356 -13.18 -11.65 10.98
CA TYR A 356 -14.53 -11.11 11.16
C TYR A 356 -15.58 -12.14 10.74
N GLY A 357 -15.77 -13.14 11.59
CA GLY A 357 -16.85 -14.12 11.55
C GLY A 357 -16.90 -14.93 12.86
N PRO A 358 -18.08 -15.44 13.26
CA PRO A 358 -18.29 -16.00 14.59
C PRO A 358 -17.71 -17.40 14.80
N ALA A 359 -17.46 -18.19 13.75
CA ALA A 359 -16.82 -19.52 13.87
C ALA A 359 -15.27 -19.45 13.75
N ALA A 360 -14.66 -18.46 14.40
CA ALA A 360 -13.24 -18.14 14.25
C ALA A 360 -12.30 -19.30 14.63
N ASN A 361 -11.43 -19.67 13.68
CA ASN A 361 -10.27 -20.53 13.91
C ASN A 361 -9.01 -19.77 13.48
N VAL A 362 -8.41 -19.04 14.42
CA VAL A 362 -7.13 -18.33 14.21
C VAL A 362 -6.09 -19.02 15.09
N ASN A 363 -5.26 -19.89 14.52
CA ASN A 363 -4.42 -20.83 15.27
C ASN A 363 -2.95 -20.77 14.86
N ASN A 364 -2.03 -20.94 15.80
CA ASN A 364 -0.60 -21.09 15.53
C ASN A 364 0.00 -19.93 14.70
N ASN A 365 -0.51 -18.70 14.77
CA ASN A 365 0.05 -17.60 13.98
C ASN A 365 1.11 -16.81 14.78
N PHE A 366 2.00 -16.13 14.07
CA PHE A 366 2.83 -15.04 14.61
C PHE A 366 2.29 -13.72 14.08
N SER A 367 1.93 -12.78 14.96
CA SER A 367 1.39 -11.47 14.56
C SER A 367 1.76 -10.35 15.53
N ASN A 368 1.85 -9.11 15.03
CA ASN A 368 1.92 -7.96 15.93
C ASN A 368 0.60 -7.77 16.68
N TYR A 369 -0.52 -7.87 15.97
CA TYR A 369 -1.86 -7.71 16.54
C TYR A 369 -2.84 -8.68 15.87
N ILE A 370 -3.80 -9.19 16.64
CA ILE A 370 -4.91 -9.99 16.09
C ILE A 370 -6.23 -9.33 16.48
N SER A 371 -7.03 -9.01 15.45
CA SER A 371 -8.38 -8.47 15.59
C SER A 371 -9.42 -9.56 15.41
N PHE A 372 -10.46 -9.53 16.23
CA PHE A 372 -11.49 -10.57 16.31
C PHE A 372 -12.89 -10.00 16.10
N HIS A 373 -13.81 -10.88 15.69
CA HIS A 373 -15.24 -10.65 15.80
C HIS A 373 -15.63 -10.53 17.29
N PRO A 374 -16.61 -9.69 17.69
CA PRO A 374 -16.96 -9.47 19.10
C PRO A 374 -17.30 -10.73 19.91
N THR A 375 -17.75 -11.78 19.24
CA THR A 375 -18.11 -13.07 19.87
C THR A 375 -16.97 -14.09 19.88
N THR A 376 -15.77 -13.70 19.47
CA THR A 376 -14.62 -14.61 19.30
C THR A 376 -13.44 -14.13 20.12
N SER A 377 -12.68 -15.06 20.68
CA SER A 377 -11.51 -14.76 21.51
C SER A 377 -10.23 -15.32 20.89
N ALA A 378 -9.09 -14.78 21.35
CA ALA A 378 -7.78 -15.25 20.92
C ALA A 378 -7.49 -16.66 21.43
N ASN A 379 -6.99 -17.52 20.53
CA ASN A 379 -6.41 -18.81 20.89
C ASN A 379 -4.95 -18.65 21.37
N ASP A 380 -4.59 -19.32 22.47
CA ASP A 380 -3.26 -19.32 23.08
C ASP A 380 -2.16 -19.92 22.20
N SER A 381 -2.51 -20.64 21.13
CA SER A 381 -1.58 -21.13 20.12
C SER A 381 -0.91 -20.03 19.30
N ASN A 382 -1.44 -18.81 19.30
CA ASN A 382 -0.84 -17.68 18.58
C ASN A 382 0.22 -16.96 19.42
N ILE A 383 1.26 -16.45 18.76
CA ILE A 383 2.23 -15.51 19.30
C ILE A 383 1.77 -14.10 18.90
N GLN A 384 1.35 -13.28 19.88
CA GLN A 384 0.87 -11.91 19.66
C GLN A 384 1.75 -10.89 20.39
N THR A 385 2.47 -10.06 19.65
CA THR A 385 3.46 -9.17 20.28
C THR A 385 2.83 -7.98 20.99
N SER A 386 1.60 -7.58 20.63
CA SER A 386 0.84 -6.55 21.34
C SER A 386 0.44 -6.95 22.76
N ARG A 387 0.39 -8.26 23.05
CA ARG A 387 0.07 -8.80 24.38
C ARG A 387 1.33 -9.12 25.18
N THR A 388 2.36 -9.63 24.51
CA THR A 388 3.62 -10.02 25.15
C THR A 388 4.77 -9.62 24.24
N PRO A 389 5.63 -8.66 24.64
CA PRO A 389 6.81 -8.33 23.85
C PRO A 389 7.65 -9.58 23.55
N VAL A 390 7.97 -9.79 22.28
CA VAL A 390 8.68 -10.99 21.80
C VAL A 390 10.04 -10.60 21.30
N LYS A 391 11.06 -11.34 21.75
CA LYS A 391 12.41 -11.22 21.22
C LYS A 391 12.74 -12.13 20.04
N THR A 392 12.03 -12.00 18.93
CA THR A 392 12.25 -12.78 17.69
C THR A 392 13.69 -13.18 17.32
N VAL A 393 14.72 -12.33 17.43
CA VAL A 393 16.11 -12.76 17.09
C VAL A 393 16.72 -13.65 18.16
N GLU A 394 16.19 -13.65 19.37
CA GLU A 394 16.53 -14.62 20.41
C GLU A 394 15.67 -15.89 20.30
N GLU A 395 14.49 -15.81 19.66
CA GLU A 395 13.52 -16.90 19.63
C GLU A 395 13.57 -17.75 18.35
N PHE A 396 13.87 -17.14 17.20
CA PHE A 396 13.74 -17.76 15.88
C PHE A 396 15.05 -17.77 15.09
N ALA A 397 15.10 -18.65 14.08
CA ALA A 397 16.27 -18.95 13.29
C ALA A 397 16.91 -17.72 12.64
N ASP A 398 16.21 -17.12 11.68
CA ASP A 398 16.66 -15.94 10.95
C ASP A 398 15.45 -15.10 10.48
N PRO A 399 14.70 -14.48 11.41
CA PRO A 399 13.48 -13.75 11.08
C PRO A 399 13.72 -12.57 10.12
N VAL A 400 14.95 -12.04 10.08
CA VAL A 400 15.36 -11.02 9.10
C VAL A 400 15.27 -11.53 7.67
N ASN A 401 15.54 -12.81 7.44
CA ASN A 401 15.42 -13.44 6.13
C ASN A 401 14.27 -14.46 6.09
N LEU A 402 13.19 -14.16 6.82
CA LEU A 402 11.91 -14.87 6.80
C LEU A 402 11.90 -16.30 7.36
N ASP A 403 12.93 -16.72 8.12
CA ASP A 403 12.92 -18.02 8.80
C ASP A 403 12.51 -17.88 10.27
N TYR A 404 11.26 -18.21 10.54
CA TYR A 404 10.62 -18.14 11.87
C TYR A 404 10.57 -19.49 12.59
N ARG A 405 11.37 -20.48 12.17
CA ARG A 405 11.51 -21.72 12.95
C ARG A 405 12.10 -21.42 14.33
N PRO A 406 11.54 -21.96 15.43
CA PRO A 406 12.03 -21.70 16.78
C PRO A 406 13.43 -22.28 16.99
N GLN A 407 14.25 -21.60 17.80
CA GLN A 407 15.53 -22.11 18.31
C GLN A 407 15.30 -23.09 19.47
N SER A 408 16.30 -23.91 19.82
CA SER A 408 16.12 -24.92 20.86
C SER A 408 15.87 -24.36 22.27
N ASP A 409 16.26 -23.12 22.52
CA ASP A 409 16.03 -22.39 23.76
C ASP A 409 14.90 -21.35 23.64
N SER A 410 14.09 -21.41 22.58
CA SER A 410 12.93 -20.53 22.46
C SER A 410 11.92 -20.78 23.57
N LYS A 411 11.42 -19.69 24.15
CA LYS A 411 10.42 -19.73 25.22
C LYS A 411 9.05 -20.22 24.77
N PHE A 412 8.81 -20.33 23.45
CA PHE A 412 7.53 -20.77 22.90
C PHE A 412 7.44 -22.29 22.73
N ARG A 413 8.55 -23.01 22.96
CA ARG A 413 8.59 -24.46 22.84
C ARG A 413 7.79 -25.15 23.94
N LYS A 414 7.03 -26.18 23.55
CA LYS A 414 6.22 -27.03 24.44
C LYS A 414 5.35 -26.24 25.42
N THR A 415 4.83 -25.10 24.99
CA THR A 415 4.04 -24.19 25.84
C THR A 415 2.54 -24.39 25.70
N LEU A 416 2.10 -25.22 24.76
CA LEU A 416 0.70 -25.59 24.63
C LEU A 416 0.37 -26.79 25.53
N PRO A 417 -0.89 -26.95 25.98
CA PRO A 417 -1.29 -28.06 26.83
C PRO A 417 -1.04 -29.45 26.23
N ASP A 418 -1.02 -29.57 24.90
CA ASP A 418 -0.71 -30.82 24.18
C ASP A 418 0.80 -31.06 23.99
N GLY A 419 1.65 -30.22 24.58
CA GLY A 419 3.11 -30.32 24.50
C GLY A 419 3.70 -29.80 23.18
N LYS A 420 2.90 -29.21 22.29
CA LYS A 420 3.39 -28.56 21.08
C LYS A 420 3.93 -27.16 21.34
N ASP A 421 4.70 -26.68 20.38
CA ASP A 421 5.21 -25.32 20.37
C ASP A 421 4.12 -24.34 19.95
N ARG A 422 4.14 -23.15 20.54
CA ARG A 422 3.25 -22.04 20.18
C ARG A 422 3.78 -21.35 18.92
N GLY A 423 2.87 -20.91 18.05
CA GLY A 423 3.20 -20.22 16.80
C GLY A 423 3.32 -21.15 15.58
N PRO A 424 3.77 -20.60 14.44
CA PRO A 424 3.54 -21.21 13.12
C PRO A 424 4.43 -22.39 12.80
N TYR A 425 5.55 -22.55 13.52
CA TYR A 425 6.53 -23.58 13.25
C TYR A 425 6.83 -24.36 14.53
N GLN A 426 6.82 -25.68 14.40
CA GLN A 426 7.31 -26.58 15.45
C GLN A 426 8.83 -26.69 15.36
N TYR A 427 9.48 -26.78 16.52
CA TYR A 427 10.91 -27.01 16.64
C TYR A 427 11.29 -28.38 16.07
N LYS A 428 12.41 -28.39 15.34
CA LYS A 428 13.07 -29.59 14.83
C LYS A 428 14.57 -29.41 15.00
N ASP A 429 15.31 -30.51 15.13
CA ASP A 429 16.79 -30.51 15.18
C ASP A 429 17.39 -30.35 13.76
N ASP A 430 16.96 -29.30 13.05
CA ASP A 430 17.33 -29.01 11.66
C ASP A 430 17.84 -27.57 11.44
N VAL A 431 18.00 -26.77 12.51
CA VAL A 431 18.60 -25.42 12.47
C VAL A 431 19.80 -25.34 13.41
N PHE A 432 20.93 -24.88 12.87
CA PHE A 432 22.18 -24.74 13.63
C PHE A 432 22.84 -23.37 13.40
N PHE A 433 23.70 -22.98 14.34
CA PHE A 433 24.33 -21.66 14.38
C PHE A 433 25.83 -21.77 14.57
N ILE A 434 26.56 -20.88 13.89
CA ILE A 434 28.00 -20.68 14.05
C ILE A 434 28.24 -19.23 14.44
N SER A 435 29.11 -18.99 15.42
CA SER A 435 29.49 -17.67 15.90
C SER A 435 30.97 -17.65 16.26
N SER A 436 31.70 -16.60 15.90
CA SER A 436 33.10 -16.42 16.32
C SER A 436 33.28 -16.38 17.85
N LYS A 437 32.21 -16.09 18.58
CA LYS A 437 32.13 -16.11 20.05
C LYS A 437 31.55 -17.42 20.62
N GLY A 438 31.25 -18.40 19.77
CA GLY A 438 30.65 -19.68 20.16
C GLY A 438 31.61 -20.65 20.85
N ASP A 439 31.14 -21.87 21.09
CA ASP A 439 31.89 -22.98 21.67
C ASP A 439 31.62 -24.27 20.88
N ASP A 440 32.67 -24.95 20.42
CA ASP A 440 32.54 -26.19 19.64
C ASP A 440 32.08 -27.39 20.48
N ASN A 441 32.07 -27.27 21.81
CA ASN A 441 31.46 -28.24 22.72
C ASN A 441 29.95 -28.04 22.87
N ALA A 442 29.39 -26.91 22.38
CA ALA A 442 27.97 -26.63 22.45
C ALA A 442 27.16 -27.47 21.43
N GLU A 443 25.83 -27.43 21.58
CA GLU A 443 24.88 -28.17 20.72
C GLU A 443 24.71 -27.56 19.32
N GLY A 444 24.99 -26.26 19.16
CA GLY A 444 24.82 -25.55 17.90
C GLY A 444 23.37 -25.13 17.59
N THR A 445 22.39 -25.51 18.40
CA THR A 445 20.94 -25.42 18.08
C THR A 445 20.26 -24.10 18.44
N SER A 446 21.02 -23.14 18.98
CA SER A 446 20.57 -21.77 19.21
C SER A 446 21.74 -20.79 19.10
N VAL A 447 21.46 -19.50 18.97
CA VAL A 447 22.48 -18.44 18.95
C VAL A 447 23.32 -18.47 20.22
N LYS A 448 22.71 -18.73 21.39
CA LYS A 448 23.42 -18.82 22.68
C LYS A 448 24.30 -20.07 22.78
N LYS A 449 23.94 -21.12 22.05
CA LYS A 449 24.64 -22.40 22.00
C LYS A 449 25.38 -22.61 20.67
N ALA A 450 25.73 -21.54 19.98
CA ALA A 450 26.35 -21.62 18.65
C ALA A 450 27.73 -22.28 18.71
N TRP A 451 28.08 -23.04 17.67
CA TRP A 451 29.43 -23.55 17.49
C TRP A 451 30.41 -22.42 17.20
N LYS A 452 31.68 -22.62 17.54
CA LYS A 452 32.73 -21.64 17.31
C LYS A 452 33.28 -21.69 15.89
N THR A 453 33.49 -22.90 15.38
CA THR A 453 34.18 -23.13 14.11
C THR A 453 33.28 -23.73 13.03
N ILE A 454 33.58 -23.36 11.80
CA ILE A 454 32.94 -23.94 10.61
C ILE A 454 33.25 -25.43 10.49
N ALA A 455 34.47 -25.85 10.82
CA ALA A 455 34.90 -27.25 10.75
C ALA A 455 34.01 -28.16 11.63
N ARG A 456 33.63 -27.69 12.83
CA ARG A 456 32.70 -28.40 13.71
C ARG A 456 31.34 -28.63 13.05
N ALA A 457 30.82 -27.58 12.40
CA ALA A 457 29.51 -27.63 11.76
C ALA A 457 29.50 -28.56 10.54
N LEU A 458 30.54 -28.45 9.69
CA LEU A 458 30.67 -29.28 8.50
C LEU A 458 30.75 -30.78 8.80
N LYS A 459 31.35 -31.17 9.94
CA LYS A 459 31.45 -32.57 10.37
C LYS A 459 30.10 -33.20 10.71
N ASN A 460 29.11 -32.39 11.11
CA ASN A 460 27.82 -32.85 11.61
C ASN A 460 26.66 -32.59 10.65
N LEU A 461 26.95 -32.08 9.45
CA LEU A 461 25.97 -31.75 8.43
C LEU A 461 25.19 -32.98 7.95
N LYS A 462 23.86 -32.87 7.97
CA LYS A 462 22.92 -33.84 7.42
C LYS A 462 21.97 -33.16 6.43
N SER A 463 21.41 -33.96 5.53
CA SER A 463 20.34 -33.55 4.62
C SER A 463 19.16 -32.94 5.39
N GLY A 464 18.59 -31.86 4.86
CA GLY A 464 17.46 -31.11 5.40
C GLY A 464 17.83 -29.99 6.37
N GLN A 465 19.10 -29.83 6.72
CA GLN A 465 19.54 -28.88 7.75
C GLN A 465 19.79 -27.47 7.21
N SER A 466 19.66 -26.48 8.07
CA SER A 466 20.02 -25.08 7.83
C SER A 466 21.08 -24.63 8.83
N ILE A 467 22.18 -24.07 8.34
CA ILE A 467 23.24 -23.50 9.15
C ILE A 467 23.28 -21.99 8.94
N TYR A 468 23.13 -21.26 10.04
CA TYR A 468 23.19 -19.80 10.10
C TYR A 468 24.51 -19.34 10.72
N ILE A 469 25.33 -18.65 9.94
CA ILE A 469 26.61 -18.09 10.37
C ILE A 469 26.38 -16.65 10.83
N LEU A 470 26.73 -16.35 12.08
CA LEU A 470 26.64 -14.99 12.60
C LEU A 470 27.72 -14.09 11.99
N PRO A 471 27.44 -12.79 11.80
CA PRO A 471 28.40 -11.84 11.24
C PRO A 471 29.75 -11.86 11.96
N GLY A 472 30.83 -11.82 11.19
CA GLY A 472 32.18 -11.97 11.70
C GLY A 472 33.16 -12.50 10.66
N LYS A 473 34.43 -12.60 11.05
CA LYS A 473 35.50 -13.19 10.25
C LYS A 473 35.77 -14.61 10.70
N TYR A 474 35.92 -15.52 9.75
CA TYR A 474 36.20 -16.93 9.99
C TYR A 474 37.35 -17.39 9.10
N ASP A 475 38.29 -18.12 9.70
CA ASP A 475 39.51 -18.51 9.02
C ASP A 475 39.42 -19.85 8.30
N GLY A 476 40.09 -19.93 7.15
CA GLY A 476 40.25 -21.14 6.35
C GLY A 476 39.21 -21.33 5.25
N ASP A 477 39.32 -22.46 4.55
CA ASP A 477 38.42 -22.85 3.47
C ASP A 477 37.15 -23.53 4.02
N LEU A 478 36.02 -23.23 3.38
CA LEU A 478 34.73 -23.87 3.64
C LEU A 478 34.54 -25.03 2.64
N ASN A 479 34.80 -26.26 3.07
CA ASN A 479 34.75 -27.45 2.22
C ASN A 479 33.46 -28.27 2.45
N ILE A 480 32.53 -28.23 1.49
CA ILE A 480 31.21 -28.87 1.58
C ILE A 480 31.17 -30.10 0.67
N LYS A 481 30.90 -31.26 1.28
CA LYS A 481 30.81 -32.57 0.60
C LYS A 481 29.55 -33.38 0.94
N ALA A 482 28.68 -32.88 1.80
CA ALA A 482 27.48 -33.59 2.24
C ALA A 482 26.36 -33.47 1.20
N SER A 483 25.62 -34.56 0.95
CA SER A 483 24.52 -34.61 -0.03
C SER A 483 23.13 -34.45 0.63
N GLY A 484 22.24 -33.73 -0.06
CA GLY A 484 20.84 -33.50 0.34
C GLY A 484 20.53 -32.01 0.59
N PRO A 485 19.23 -31.63 0.67
CA PRO A 485 18.79 -30.25 0.85
C PRO A 485 19.53 -29.55 1.99
N LEU A 486 20.34 -28.55 1.68
CA LEU A 486 21.16 -27.87 2.67
C LEU A 486 21.11 -26.35 2.47
N THR A 487 20.88 -25.61 3.55
CA THR A 487 21.04 -24.15 3.55
C THR A 487 22.26 -23.76 4.37
N LEU A 488 23.17 -22.96 3.81
CA LEU A 488 24.24 -22.28 4.51
C LEU A 488 24.12 -20.78 4.28
N SER A 489 23.74 -20.03 5.30
CA SER A 489 23.43 -18.61 5.17
C SER A 489 24.16 -17.78 6.22
N SER A 490 24.55 -16.57 5.86
CA SER A 490 24.73 -15.54 6.89
C SER A 490 23.41 -15.28 7.62
N ARG A 491 23.49 -14.95 8.90
CA ARG A 491 22.33 -14.61 9.73
C ARG A 491 22.13 -13.09 9.75
N GLY A 492 20.91 -12.63 9.49
CA GLY A 492 20.58 -11.21 9.42
C GLY A 492 21.20 -10.48 8.21
N TYR A 493 21.55 -9.21 8.40
CA TYR A 493 22.14 -8.33 7.36
C TYR A 493 23.66 -8.18 7.47
N GLY A 494 24.27 -8.70 8.53
CA GLY A 494 25.70 -8.50 8.76
C GLY A 494 26.55 -9.37 7.85
N ILE A 495 27.77 -8.92 7.61
CA ILE A 495 28.70 -9.60 6.70
C ILE A 495 29.36 -10.78 7.42
N VAL A 496 29.33 -11.94 6.79
CA VAL A 496 30.16 -13.11 7.14
C VAL A 496 31.31 -13.15 6.16
N GLU A 497 32.55 -13.05 6.65
CA GLU A 497 33.76 -13.07 5.84
C GLU A 497 34.54 -14.36 6.11
N ILE A 498 34.70 -15.18 5.08
CA ILE A 498 35.58 -16.35 5.07
C ILE A 498 36.90 -15.93 4.45
N SER A 499 38.01 -16.09 5.18
CA SER A 499 39.33 -15.68 4.66
C SER A 499 39.85 -16.57 3.53
N GLY A 500 39.33 -17.80 3.41
CA GLY A 500 39.60 -18.75 2.33
C GLY A 500 38.53 -18.84 1.25
N LYS A 501 38.50 -19.96 0.53
CA LYS A 501 37.53 -20.28 -0.54
C LYS A 501 36.37 -21.12 -0.02
N ILE A 502 35.25 -21.06 -0.73
CA ILE A 502 34.13 -22.00 -0.56
C ILE A 502 34.27 -23.08 -1.63
N ASN A 503 34.41 -24.34 -1.24
CA ASN A 503 34.56 -25.46 -2.14
C ASN A 503 33.37 -26.42 -1.95
N ILE A 504 32.56 -26.60 -3.00
CA ILE A 504 31.40 -27.49 -3.03
C ILE A 504 31.69 -28.60 -4.03
N SER A 505 31.66 -29.85 -3.59
CA SER A 505 31.96 -30.99 -4.47
C SER A 505 31.07 -32.19 -4.19
N GLY A 506 30.42 -32.75 -5.21
CA GLY A 506 29.61 -33.96 -5.07
C GLY A 506 28.30 -33.75 -4.31
N VAL A 507 27.73 -32.54 -4.35
CA VAL A 507 26.57 -32.13 -3.55
C VAL A 507 25.34 -31.94 -4.44
N SER A 508 24.16 -32.27 -3.90
CA SER A 508 22.87 -31.95 -4.52
C SER A 508 22.01 -31.11 -3.58
N ASP A 509 21.27 -30.15 -4.13
CA ASP A 509 20.27 -29.32 -3.45
C ASP A 509 20.84 -28.40 -2.35
N ILE A 510 21.81 -27.53 -2.68
CA ILE A 510 22.38 -26.58 -1.71
C ILE A 510 22.01 -25.13 -2.01
N LYS A 511 21.74 -24.37 -0.95
CA LYS A 511 21.59 -22.91 -0.98
C LYS A 511 22.71 -22.28 -0.17
N ILE A 512 23.50 -21.41 -0.79
CA ILE A 512 24.47 -20.57 -0.09
C ILE A 512 24.05 -19.13 -0.21
N ARG A 513 23.99 -18.43 0.93
CA ARG A 513 23.52 -17.05 0.98
C ARG A 513 24.38 -16.11 1.82
N GLY A 514 24.72 -14.94 1.29
CA GLY A 514 25.18 -13.82 2.12
C GLY A 514 26.59 -13.94 2.67
N ILE A 515 27.44 -14.77 2.05
CA ILE A 515 28.82 -15.05 2.51
C ILE A 515 29.82 -14.36 1.59
N ALA A 516 30.76 -13.64 2.19
CA ALA A 516 31.93 -13.09 1.51
C ALA A 516 33.12 -14.07 1.57
N SER A 517 33.84 -14.27 0.47
CA SER A 517 34.99 -15.19 0.40
C SER A 517 36.04 -14.77 -0.63
N LYS A 518 37.15 -15.51 -0.72
CA LYS A 518 38.19 -15.34 -1.75
C LYS A 518 37.90 -16.06 -3.08
N GLY A 519 36.79 -16.78 -3.17
CA GLY A 519 36.43 -17.58 -4.34
C GLY A 519 35.42 -18.67 -3.98
N ILE A 520 34.60 -19.05 -4.95
CA ILE A 520 33.63 -20.15 -4.81
C ILE A 520 33.90 -21.17 -5.92
N ASN A 521 34.09 -22.43 -5.55
CA ASN A 521 34.29 -23.54 -6.47
C ASN A 521 33.13 -24.54 -6.33
N VAL A 522 32.51 -24.92 -7.44
CA VAL A 522 31.41 -25.89 -7.50
C VAL A 522 31.77 -26.98 -8.49
N SER A 523 31.75 -28.25 -8.08
CA SER A 523 32.18 -29.35 -8.94
C SER A 523 31.38 -30.64 -8.74
N ASN A 524 30.93 -31.26 -9.83
CA ASN A 524 30.18 -32.53 -9.79
C ASN A 524 28.92 -32.40 -8.91
N CYS A 525 28.15 -31.33 -9.10
CA CYS A 525 27.04 -30.95 -8.23
C CYS A 525 25.70 -30.92 -8.97
N LYS A 526 24.58 -30.87 -8.23
CA LYS A 526 23.24 -30.68 -8.78
C LYS A 526 22.40 -29.68 -7.98
N ASN A 527 21.60 -28.84 -8.61
CA ASN A 527 20.67 -27.91 -7.96
C ASN A 527 21.34 -27.01 -6.90
N ILE A 528 22.18 -26.09 -7.36
CA ILE A 528 22.98 -25.19 -6.52
C ILE A 528 22.44 -23.76 -6.67
N GLU A 529 22.09 -23.14 -5.54
CA GLU A 529 21.63 -21.76 -5.48
C GLU A 529 22.66 -20.90 -4.72
N LEU A 530 23.16 -19.85 -5.37
CA LEU A 530 24.10 -18.89 -4.80
C LEU A 530 23.47 -17.51 -4.82
N THR A 531 23.21 -16.94 -3.64
CA THR A 531 22.59 -15.62 -3.51
C THR A 531 23.31 -14.70 -2.54
N ASN A 532 23.36 -13.39 -2.84
CA ASN A 532 23.93 -12.38 -1.92
C ASN A 532 25.40 -12.63 -1.50
N CYS A 533 26.14 -13.48 -2.22
CA CYS A 533 27.54 -13.74 -1.96
C CYS A 533 28.42 -12.62 -2.54
N ILE A 534 29.58 -12.42 -1.91
CA ILE A 534 30.53 -11.38 -2.29
C ILE A 534 31.91 -12.00 -2.48
N VAL A 535 32.43 -11.98 -3.70
CA VAL A 535 33.81 -12.36 -3.98
C VAL A 535 34.53 -11.19 -4.60
N ARG A 536 35.60 -10.75 -3.93
CA ARG A 536 36.47 -9.67 -4.39
C ARG A 536 37.93 -10.06 -4.33
N ASN A 537 38.70 -9.67 -5.35
CA ASN A 537 40.14 -9.95 -5.44
C ASN A 537 40.47 -11.46 -5.40
N GLY A 538 39.59 -12.30 -5.96
CA GLY A 538 39.79 -13.75 -6.09
C GLY A 538 40.61 -14.12 -7.34
N GLN A 539 40.83 -15.42 -7.56
CA GLN A 539 41.34 -15.91 -8.86
C GLN A 539 40.21 -15.87 -9.89
N ASP A 540 39.27 -16.80 -9.76
CA ASP A 540 37.91 -16.66 -10.29
C ASP A 540 36.98 -16.28 -9.14
N GLY A 541 35.91 -15.54 -9.45
CA GLY A 541 34.85 -15.26 -8.47
C GLY A 541 34.07 -16.54 -8.14
N LEU A 542 33.50 -17.16 -9.17
CA LEU A 542 32.82 -18.45 -9.13
C LEU A 542 33.36 -19.36 -10.24
N LEU A 543 33.85 -20.55 -9.89
CA LEU A 543 34.26 -21.59 -10.83
C LEU A 543 33.34 -22.80 -10.73
N VAL A 544 32.73 -23.22 -11.84
CA VAL A 544 31.75 -24.31 -11.89
C VAL A 544 32.19 -25.36 -12.90
N LYS A 545 32.18 -26.64 -12.48
CA LYS A 545 32.56 -27.78 -13.32
C LYS A 545 31.57 -28.94 -13.18
N ASN A 546 31.20 -29.60 -14.27
CA ASN A 546 30.39 -30.82 -14.26
C ASN A 546 29.13 -30.70 -13.38
N THR A 547 28.39 -29.59 -13.46
CA THR A 547 27.27 -29.31 -12.55
C THR A 547 25.96 -29.12 -13.32
N GLU A 548 24.86 -29.63 -12.79
CA GLU A 548 23.53 -29.54 -13.40
C GLU A 548 22.61 -28.69 -12.51
N GLY A 549 21.94 -27.67 -13.04
CA GLY A 549 21.03 -26.83 -12.27
C GLY A 549 21.79 -25.86 -11.35
N LEU A 550 22.28 -24.76 -11.92
CA LEU A 550 22.96 -23.70 -11.17
C LEU A 550 22.15 -22.41 -11.26
N HIS A 551 21.81 -21.81 -10.13
CA HIS A 551 21.16 -20.51 -10.04
C HIS A 551 22.07 -19.54 -9.27
N VAL A 552 22.60 -18.54 -9.97
CA VAL A 552 23.48 -17.51 -9.42
C VAL A 552 22.78 -16.17 -9.53
N SER A 553 22.32 -15.62 -8.41
CA SER A 553 21.68 -14.30 -8.44
C SER A 553 21.98 -13.39 -7.27
N HIS A 554 21.92 -12.08 -7.50
CA HIS A 554 22.12 -11.07 -6.44
C HIS A 554 23.54 -11.11 -5.82
N ASN A 555 24.57 -11.51 -6.56
CA ASN A 555 25.94 -11.60 -6.04
C ASN A 555 26.85 -10.44 -6.53
N ILE A 556 27.99 -10.26 -5.88
CA ILE A 556 29.11 -9.44 -6.36
C ILE A 556 30.28 -10.35 -6.70
N PHE A 557 30.74 -10.32 -7.94
CA PHE A 557 32.00 -10.92 -8.39
C PHE A 557 32.87 -9.83 -9.02
N ALA A 558 33.79 -9.29 -8.22
CA ALA A 558 34.56 -8.12 -8.62
C ALA A 558 36.07 -8.25 -8.44
N ASP A 559 36.83 -7.54 -9.27
CA ASP A 559 38.28 -7.42 -9.18
C ASP A 559 39.01 -8.78 -9.21
N CYS A 560 38.43 -9.82 -9.84
CA CYS A 560 39.04 -11.16 -9.90
C CYS A 560 40.17 -11.21 -10.92
N ALA A 561 41.21 -12.00 -10.62
CA ALA A 561 42.43 -12.12 -11.42
C ALA A 561 42.22 -12.80 -12.77
N VAL A 562 41.13 -13.56 -12.92
CA VAL A 562 40.74 -14.28 -14.14
C VAL A 562 39.30 -13.89 -14.51
N SER A 563 38.29 -14.67 -14.12
CA SER A 563 36.89 -14.39 -14.47
C SER A 563 36.05 -14.05 -13.24
N GLY A 564 34.97 -13.29 -13.44
CA GLY A 564 33.93 -13.16 -12.42
C GLY A 564 33.23 -14.50 -12.18
N ILE A 565 32.72 -15.10 -13.25
CA ILE A 565 32.11 -16.44 -13.27
C ILE A 565 32.75 -17.27 -14.39
N ALA A 566 33.10 -18.52 -14.12
CA ALA A 566 33.61 -19.48 -15.09
C ALA A 566 32.81 -20.79 -14.99
N VAL A 567 32.25 -21.26 -16.11
CA VAL A 567 31.40 -22.45 -16.18
C VAL A 567 31.92 -23.44 -17.24
N GLU A 568 32.14 -24.68 -16.83
CA GLU A 568 32.66 -25.77 -17.66
C GLU A 568 31.79 -27.03 -17.53
N LYS A 569 31.47 -27.67 -18.66
CA LYS A 569 30.78 -28.97 -18.77
C LYS A 569 29.54 -29.08 -17.89
N SER A 570 28.77 -28.01 -17.80
CA SER A 570 27.63 -27.87 -16.88
C SER A 570 26.35 -27.58 -17.66
N SER A 571 25.18 -27.73 -17.03
CA SER A 571 23.89 -27.52 -17.71
C SER A 571 22.83 -26.93 -16.78
N MET A 572 21.75 -26.39 -17.37
CA MET A 572 20.68 -25.66 -16.67
C MET A 572 21.23 -24.52 -15.80
N ILE A 573 21.89 -23.58 -16.47
CA ILE A 573 22.58 -22.47 -15.83
C ILE A 573 21.71 -21.22 -15.87
N GLU A 574 21.51 -20.56 -14.73
CA GLU A 574 20.90 -19.24 -14.60
C GLU A 574 21.86 -18.27 -13.93
N ILE A 575 22.17 -17.16 -14.60
CA ILE A 575 22.99 -16.05 -14.08
C ILE A 575 22.16 -14.77 -14.19
N SER A 576 21.62 -14.28 -13.09
CA SER A 576 20.76 -13.09 -13.12
C SER A 576 20.96 -12.14 -11.94
N SER A 577 20.74 -10.84 -12.12
CA SER A 577 20.85 -9.87 -11.01
C SER A 577 22.24 -9.84 -10.33
N ASN A 578 23.36 -10.12 -11.02
CA ASN A 578 24.70 -10.08 -10.43
C ASN A 578 25.49 -8.81 -10.83
N ILE A 579 26.40 -8.36 -9.97
CA ILE A 579 27.38 -7.31 -10.28
C ILE A 579 28.71 -7.96 -10.64
N LEU A 580 29.14 -7.77 -11.88
CA LEU A 580 30.37 -8.30 -12.47
C LEU A 580 31.27 -7.13 -12.88
N SER A 581 32.29 -6.82 -12.08
CA SER A 581 33.07 -5.58 -12.26
C SER A 581 34.57 -5.76 -12.05
N GLY A 582 35.40 -5.20 -12.94
CA GLY A 582 36.86 -5.15 -12.79
C GLY A 582 37.58 -6.49 -12.94
N ASN A 583 36.95 -7.50 -13.55
CA ASN A 583 37.54 -8.83 -13.74
C ASN A 583 38.56 -8.84 -14.89
N LYS A 584 39.77 -9.38 -14.66
CA LYS A 584 40.94 -9.15 -15.54
C LYS A 584 40.94 -9.91 -16.87
N LYS A 585 40.17 -10.99 -17.03
CA LYS A 585 40.06 -11.73 -18.30
C LYS A 585 38.67 -11.65 -18.89
N SER A 586 37.65 -11.97 -18.10
CA SER A 586 36.26 -11.94 -18.55
C SER A 586 35.28 -11.75 -17.40
N ALA A 587 34.08 -11.22 -17.66
CA ALA A 587 33.01 -11.21 -16.66
C ALA A 587 32.48 -12.64 -16.47
N VAL A 588 32.08 -13.26 -17.58
CA VAL A 588 31.60 -14.64 -17.65
C VAL A 588 32.42 -15.40 -18.69
N LYS A 589 33.01 -16.53 -18.27
CA LYS A 589 33.63 -17.51 -19.16
C LYS A 589 32.75 -18.76 -19.19
N ILE A 590 32.44 -19.26 -20.38
CA ILE A 590 31.57 -20.42 -20.55
C ILE A 590 32.01 -21.27 -21.75
N ASP A 591 31.84 -22.59 -21.67
CA ASP A 591 32.06 -23.48 -22.82
C ASP A 591 30.77 -23.69 -23.64
N SER A 592 30.94 -24.11 -24.91
CA SER A 592 29.82 -24.35 -25.83
C SER A 592 28.78 -25.32 -25.29
N HIS A 593 29.20 -26.37 -24.58
CA HIS A 593 28.28 -27.31 -23.94
C HIS A 593 27.36 -26.59 -22.94
N SER A 594 27.94 -25.80 -22.05
CA SER A 594 27.21 -25.11 -20.98
C SER A 594 26.35 -23.97 -21.53
N ALA A 595 26.80 -23.31 -22.59
CA ALA A 595 26.07 -22.23 -23.24
C ALA A 595 24.71 -22.69 -23.81
N THR A 596 24.56 -23.97 -24.21
CA THR A 596 23.29 -24.49 -24.79
C THR A 596 22.09 -24.42 -23.86
N THR A 597 22.31 -24.34 -22.54
CA THR A 597 21.23 -24.31 -21.53
C THR A 597 21.29 -23.08 -20.63
N LEU A 598 22.17 -22.13 -20.95
CA LEU A 598 22.31 -20.86 -20.23
C LEU A 598 21.04 -20.02 -20.36
N TYR A 599 20.63 -19.40 -19.25
CA TYR A 599 19.81 -18.20 -19.24
C TYR A 599 20.58 -17.14 -18.46
N SER A 600 20.77 -15.97 -19.06
CA SER A 600 21.55 -14.90 -18.43
C SER A 600 20.94 -13.54 -18.80
N ASP A 601 20.54 -12.77 -17.78
CA ASP A 601 19.93 -11.45 -17.95
C ASP A 601 19.89 -10.66 -16.63
N TYR A 602 19.56 -9.38 -16.66
CA TYR A 602 19.47 -8.49 -15.49
C TYR A 602 20.78 -8.34 -14.70
N ASN A 603 21.94 -8.51 -15.34
CA ASN A 603 23.25 -8.35 -14.70
C ASN A 603 23.80 -6.93 -14.88
N SER A 604 24.74 -6.53 -14.03
CA SER A 604 25.53 -5.31 -14.22
C SER A 604 26.95 -5.69 -14.61
N PHE A 605 27.42 -5.15 -15.73
CA PHE A 605 28.79 -5.33 -16.22
C PHE A 605 29.58 -4.03 -16.08
N PHE A 606 30.83 -4.13 -15.64
CA PHE A 606 31.78 -3.04 -15.75
C PHE A 606 33.22 -3.55 -15.80
N ASN A 607 33.69 -3.88 -17.00
CA ASN A 607 34.96 -4.55 -17.23
C ASN A 607 35.79 -3.76 -18.26
N ASN A 608 36.53 -2.75 -17.78
CA ASN A 608 37.37 -1.89 -18.63
C ASN A 608 38.35 -2.72 -19.47
N ASN A 609 38.14 -2.77 -20.80
CA ASN A 609 39.01 -3.42 -21.79
C ASN A 609 39.10 -4.96 -21.70
N THR A 610 38.17 -5.63 -21.03
CA THR A 610 38.08 -7.11 -21.00
C THR A 610 36.72 -7.57 -21.49
N SER A 611 36.61 -8.82 -21.94
CA SER A 611 35.37 -9.29 -22.56
C SER A 611 34.26 -9.51 -21.52
N CYS A 612 33.04 -9.07 -21.81
CA CYS A 612 31.89 -9.38 -20.94
C CYS A 612 31.65 -10.88 -20.90
N PHE A 613 31.61 -11.51 -22.07
CA PHE A 613 31.50 -12.95 -22.24
C PHE A 613 32.72 -13.52 -22.94
N ASN A 614 33.08 -14.75 -22.59
CA ASN A 614 34.10 -15.51 -23.29
C ASN A 614 33.58 -16.93 -23.53
N LEU A 615 33.27 -17.25 -24.80
CA LEU A 615 32.75 -18.54 -25.24
C LEU A 615 33.85 -19.34 -25.94
N ASP A 616 34.29 -20.45 -25.35
CA ASP A 616 35.37 -21.29 -25.90
C ASP A 616 36.64 -20.49 -26.28
N ASN A 617 37.05 -19.55 -25.42
CA ASN A 617 38.17 -18.60 -25.63
C ASN A 617 37.90 -17.47 -26.64
N THR A 618 36.69 -17.38 -27.20
CA THR A 618 36.27 -16.28 -28.07
C THR A 618 35.63 -15.16 -27.23
N PRO A 619 36.21 -13.95 -27.19
CA PRO A 619 35.66 -12.83 -26.44
C PRO A 619 34.45 -12.19 -27.13
N PHE A 620 33.48 -11.74 -26.33
CA PHE A 620 32.34 -10.94 -26.75
C PHE A 620 32.19 -9.74 -25.81
N SER A 621 31.97 -8.56 -26.39
CA SER A 621 31.36 -7.43 -25.67
C SER A 621 29.91 -7.74 -25.30
N LEU A 622 29.31 -6.93 -24.43
CA LEU A 622 27.90 -7.09 -24.05
C LEU A 622 26.98 -6.97 -25.28
N GLU A 623 27.23 -6.01 -26.16
CA GLU A 623 26.41 -5.78 -27.35
C GLU A 623 26.55 -6.90 -28.40
N GLU A 624 27.76 -7.44 -28.60
CA GLU A 624 27.96 -8.61 -29.48
C GLU A 624 27.26 -9.84 -28.91
N TRP A 625 27.30 -10.04 -27.59
CA TRP A 625 26.60 -11.15 -26.93
C TRP A 625 25.08 -11.04 -27.08
N LYS A 626 24.51 -9.87 -26.79
CA LYS A 626 23.08 -9.58 -26.98
C LYS A 626 22.64 -9.89 -28.41
N LYS A 627 23.38 -9.38 -29.40
CA LYS A 627 23.06 -9.57 -30.82
C LYS A 627 23.12 -11.05 -31.26
N SER A 628 24.06 -11.82 -30.72
CA SER A 628 24.28 -13.22 -31.12
C SER A 628 23.38 -14.22 -30.39
N THR A 629 22.90 -13.89 -29.19
CA THR A 629 22.16 -14.83 -28.33
C THR A 629 20.74 -14.40 -27.97
N GLY A 630 20.40 -13.11 -28.11
CA GLY A 630 19.15 -12.54 -27.61
C GLY A 630 19.08 -12.41 -26.07
N MET A 631 20.13 -12.79 -25.34
CA MET A 631 20.23 -12.69 -23.89
C MET A 631 20.69 -11.29 -23.43
N GLU A 632 20.65 -11.03 -22.12
CA GLU A 632 21.11 -9.77 -21.50
C GLU A 632 20.32 -8.52 -21.89
N GLY A 633 19.07 -8.65 -22.33
CA GLY A 633 18.22 -7.54 -22.75
C GLY A 633 17.95 -6.48 -21.67
N HIS A 634 18.02 -6.86 -20.39
CA HIS A 634 17.80 -5.97 -19.24
C HIS A 634 19.09 -5.63 -18.49
N SER A 635 20.23 -6.15 -18.94
CA SER A 635 21.51 -5.93 -18.29
C SER A 635 22.07 -4.54 -18.57
N ILE A 636 22.73 -3.98 -17.56
CA ILE A 636 23.23 -2.61 -17.57
C ILE A 636 24.75 -2.58 -17.53
N GLU A 637 25.34 -1.49 -18.04
CA GLU A 637 26.77 -1.23 -17.94
C GLU A 637 27.02 -0.07 -16.96
N VAL A 638 27.31 -0.41 -15.70
CA VAL A 638 27.43 0.57 -14.60
C VAL A 638 28.58 0.19 -13.68
N LYS A 639 29.45 1.17 -13.40
CA LYS A 639 30.53 1.03 -12.43
C LYS A 639 30.02 1.06 -10.99
N PRO A 640 30.21 -0.01 -10.19
CA PRO A 640 29.96 0.05 -8.75
C PRO A 640 31.02 0.91 -8.03
N GLU A 641 30.57 1.75 -7.11
CA GLU A 641 31.43 2.49 -6.18
C GLU A 641 31.54 1.73 -4.86
N PHE A 642 32.64 1.01 -4.66
CA PHE A 642 32.83 0.18 -3.48
C PHE A 642 33.31 0.99 -2.26
N ALA A 643 32.64 0.80 -1.14
CA ALA A 643 33.09 1.19 0.20
C ALA A 643 33.25 -0.09 1.04
N GLY A 644 34.44 -0.70 0.99
CA GLY A 644 34.65 -2.04 1.53
C GLY A 644 33.83 -3.09 0.76
N ASN A 645 33.02 -3.89 1.46
CA ASN A 645 32.11 -4.86 0.84
C ASN A 645 30.72 -4.29 0.51
N SER A 646 30.51 -2.98 0.73
CA SER A 646 29.27 -2.27 0.41
C SER A 646 29.42 -1.42 -0.86
N ILE A 647 28.28 -0.97 -1.41
CA ILE A 647 28.22 -0.09 -2.58
C ILE A 647 27.62 1.26 -2.16
N SER A 648 28.23 2.39 -2.55
CA SER A 648 27.70 3.74 -2.24
C SER A 648 26.65 4.19 -3.23
N ASN A 649 26.84 3.94 -4.52
CA ASN A 649 25.91 4.33 -5.60
C ASN A 649 24.78 3.32 -5.83
N THR A 650 24.14 2.83 -4.76
CA THR A 650 23.10 1.78 -4.82
C THR A 650 21.90 2.12 -5.71
N PHE A 651 21.60 3.41 -5.92
CA PHE A 651 20.51 3.87 -6.79
C PHE A 651 20.64 3.37 -8.23
N ALA A 652 21.86 3.11 -8.71
CA ALA A 652 22.08 2.62 -10.07
C ALA A 652 21.75 1.12 -10.24
N PHE A 653 21.64 0.38 -9.14
CA PHE A 653 21.43 -1.07 -9.13
C PHE A 653 20.04 -1.49 -8.62
N ASN A 654 19.47 -0.72 -7.68
CA ASN A 654 18.15 -1.00 -7.13
C ASN A 654 17.08 -0.92 -8.22
N GLY A 655 16.15 -1.87 -8.27
CA GLY A 655 15.05 -1.89 -9.23
C GLY A 655 15.41 -2.27 -10.67
N ASN A 656 16.69 -2.47 -10.99
CA ASN A 656 17.16 -2.91 -12.32
C ASN A 656 17.34 -4.43 -12.39
N GLY A 657 17.21 -5.14 -11.27
CA GLY A 657 17.23 -6.59 -11.22
C GLY A 657 15.90 -7.21 -11.65
N LYS A 658 15.92 -8.53 -11.80
CA LYS A 658 14.77 -9.35 -12.14
C LYS A 658 13.56 -9.01 -11.25
N PHE A 659 12.41 -8.75 -11.86
CA PHE A 659 11.17 -8.38 -11.16
C PHE A 659 11.27 -7.14 -10.25
N ALA A 660 12.01 -6.11 -10.70
CA ALA A 660 12.27 -4.90 -9.93
C ALA A 660 13.04 -5.14 -8.61
N ALA A 661 13.73 -6.27 -8.47
CA ALA A 661 14.73 -6.48 -7.43
C ALA A 661 15.98 -5.61 -7.69
N ALA A 662 16.97 -5.66 -6.79
CA ALA A 662 18.26 -5.03 -7.03
C ALA A 662 19.17 -5.93 -7.88
N ILE A 663 20.13 -5.34 -8.60
CA ILE A 663 21.30 -6.05 -9.10
C ILE A 663 22.36 -6.08 -7.99
N GLY A 664 22.93 -7.24 -7.71
CA GLY A 664 23.81 -7.47 -6.56
C GLY A 664 23.03 -7.78 -5.28
N PRO A 665 23.68 -7.76 -4.10
CA PRO A 665 23.11 -8.19 -2.83
C PRO A 665 21.75 -7.55 -2.55
N PHE A 666 20.74 -8.40 -2.43
CA PHE A 666 19.35 -8.04 -2.29
C PHE A 666 18.72 -8.78 -1.11
N HIS A 667 18.02 -8.02 -0.27
CA HIS A 667 17.25 -8.59 0.83
C HIS A 667 15.77 -8.32 0.58
N GLN A 668 14.98 -9.39 0.41
CA GLN A 668 13.53 -9.30 0.30
C GLN A 668 12.92 -8.55 1.50
N PHE A 669 13.52 -8.67 2.69
CA PHE A 669 13.09 -7.98 3.90
C PHE A 669 13.66 -6.56 4.06
N ARG A 670 14.06 -5.86 2.98
CA ARG A 670 14.45 -4.45 3.13
C ARG A 670 13.20 -3.58 3.04
N GLN A 671 12.74 -3.07 4.18
CA GLN A 671 11.86 -1.90 4.12
C GLN A 671 12.57 -0.83 3.30
N ASN A 672 11.88 -0.20 2.35
CA ASN A 672 12.34 1.00 1.66
C ASN A 672 12.36 2.18 2.65
N LYS A 673 13.25 2.10 3.64
CA LYS A 673 13.53 3.17 4.56
C LYS A 673 14.37 4.19 3.79
N LYS A 674 13.70 5.19 3.23
CA LYS A 674 14.36 6.45 2.81
C LYS A 674 15.06 7.01 4.06
N ASP A 675 16.11 7.80 3.96
CA ASP A 675 16.49 8.64 5.11
C ASP A 675 15.57 9.87 5.13
N LEU A 676 15.29 10.44 6.31
CA LEU A 676 14.52 11.68 6.37
C LEU A 676 15.45 12.84 5.98
N GLU A 677 15.01 13.67 5.07
CA GLU A 677 15.71 14.89 4.68
C GLU A 677 14.78 16.09 4.80
N ILE A 678 15.32 17.24 5.21
CA ILE A 678 14.62 18.52 5.25
C ILE A 678 15.05 19.34 4.05
N ILE A 679 14.05 19.85 3.32
CA ILE A 679 14.25 20.76 2.21
C ILE A 679 13.68 22.12 2.61
N GLY A 680 14.57 23.11 2.74
CA GLY A 680 14.27 24.43 3.33
C GLY A 680 15.09 24.70 4.59
N PRO A 681 14.55 25.38 5.61
CA PRO A 681 13.24 26.06 5.66
C PRO A 681 13.24 27.41 4.92
N PHE A 682 12.04 27.90 4.61
CA PHE A 682 11.79 29.14 3.89
C PHE A 682 10.84 30.06 4.68
N ILE A 683 11.10 31.37 4.66
CA ILE A 683 10.14 32.36 5.13
C ILE A 683 9.15 32.63 4.00
N HIS A 684 7.87 32.32 4.23
CA HIS A 684 6.80 32.66 3.29
C HIS A 684 6.45 34.16 3.40
N SER A 685 6.21 34.65 4.62
CA SER A 685 5.87 36.06 4.86
C SER A 685 6.09 36.49 6.32
N THR A 686 6.24 37.80 6.54
CA THR A 686 6.26 38.42 7.87
C THR A 686 5.26 39.59 7.95
N SER A 687 4.73 39.82 9.14
CA SER A 687 4.04 41.06 9.52
C SER A 687 4.82 41.75 10.64
N ALA A 688 4.25 42.78 11.27
CA ALA A 688 4.87 43.36 12.46
C ALA A 688 4.84 42.43 13.68
N THR A 689 3.94 41.43 13.69
CA THR A 689 3.73 40.57 14.86
C THR A 689 3.62 39.08 14.51
N THR A 690 3.82 38.71 13.24
CA THR A 690 3.74 37.33 12.77
C THR A 690 4.86 36.97 11.81
N ALA A 691 5.18 35.68 11.73
CA ALA A 691 6.07 35.13 10.72
C ALA A 691 5.56 33.76 10.29
N ASN A 692 5.55 33.48 8.99
CA ASN A 692 5.07 32.23 8.42
C ASN A 692 6.24 31.50 7.78
N ILE A 693 6.53 30.30 8.29
CA ILE A 693 7.70 29.50 7.91
C ILE A 693 7.21 28.17 7.33
N GLU A 694 7.83 27.72 6.25
CA GLU A 694 7.50 26.48 5.56
C GLU A 694 8.73 25.67 5.15
N TRP A 695 8.56 24.36 5.01
CA TRP A 695 9.58 23.44 4.56
C TRP A 695 8.95 22.14 4.04
N TRP A 696 9.76 21.34 3.35
CA TRP A 696 9.35 20.04 2.85
C TRP A 696 10.23 18.94 3.45
N THR A 697 9.68 17.74 3.51
CA THR A 697 10.44 16.52 3.78
C THR A 697 10.34 15.58 2.58
N ASN A 698 11.38 14.78 2.35
CA ASN A 698 11.39 13.82 1.23
C ASN A 698 10.43 12.62 1.43
N ILE A 699 9.71 12.58 2.55
CA ILE A 699 8.71 11.56 2.90
C ILE A 699 7.59 12.19 3.73
N GLY A 700 6.35 11.73 3.55
CA GLY A 700 5.24 12.17 4.41
C GLY A 700 5.31 11.62 5.83
N ASN A 701 4.33 11.99 6.66
CA ASN A 701 4.19 11.54 8.05
C ASN A 701 5.40 11.88 8.94
N CYS A 702 5.89 13.10 8.80
CA CYS A 702 6.98 13.65 9.61
C CYS A 702 6.47 14.69 10.62
N SER A 703 7.23 14.90 11.69
CA SER A 703 6.94 15.95 12.66
C SER A 703 7.21 17.34 12.07
N THR A 704 6.32 18.27 12.41
CA THR A 704 6.41 19.68 12.07
C THR A 704 6.91 20.45 13.28
N GLU A 705 8.23 20.52 13.53
CA GLU A 705 8.78 21.23 14.70
C GLU A 705 9.57 22.47 14.28
N LEU A 706 9.28 23.61 14.90
CA LEU A 706 10.00 24.87 14.72
C LEU A 706 10.61 25.30 16.05
N GLU A 707 11.90 25.58 16.05
CA GLU A 707 12.61 26.23 17.15
C GLU A 707 12.91 27.69 16.75
N TRP A 708 12.67 28.66 17.63
CA TRP A 708 12.88 30.08 17.34
C TRP A 708 13.26 30.91 18.57
N GLY A 709 13.77 32.13 18.37
CA GLY A 709 14.09 33.03 19.47
C GLY A 709 14.82 34.30 19.03
N GLU A 710 15.17 35.14 20.00
CA GLU A 710 15.91 36.40 19.75
C GLU A 710 17.42 36.17 19.58
N THR A 711 17.90 34.97 19.88
CA THR A 711 19.30 34.54 19.72
C THR A 711 19.36 33.22 18.95
N ALA A 712 20.54 32.88 18.43
CA ALA A 712 20.79 31.65 17.68
C ALA A 712 20.47 30.35 18.46
N ASP A 713 20.31 30.42 19.79
CA ASP A 713 19.93 29.28 20.64
C ASP A 713 18.51 28.78 20.36
N CYS A 714 17.64 29.60 19.78
CA CYS A 714 16.26 29.24 19.41
C CYS A 714 15.47 28.58 20.57
N LYS A 715 15.42 29.24 21.74
CA LYS A 715 14.88 28.65 22.99
C LYS A 715 13.37 28.35 22.96
N ASN A 716 12.61 29.01 22.09
CA ASN A 716 11.17 28.82 21.97
C ASN A 716 10.86 27.71 20.96
N LYS A 717 9.71 27.06 21.10
CA LYS A 717 9.23 26.01 20.19
C LYS A 717 7.81 26.30 19.70
N ALA A 718 7.49 25.87 18.49
CA ALA A 718 6.17 25.88 17.90
C ALA A 718 5.96 24.63 17.02
N GLY A 719 4.70 24.26 16.77
CA GLY A 719 4.33 23.01 16.12
C GLY A 719 4.46 21.80 17.06
N ASN A 720 5.07 20.72 16.56
CA ASN A 720 5.23 19.38 17.14
C ASN A 720 4.15 18.35 16.76
N MET A 721 3.47 18.56 15.62
CA MET A 721 2.47 17.63 15.10
C MET A 721 3.05 16.74 14.00
N PHE A 722 2.59 15.49 13.94
CA PHE A 722 2.80 14.63 12.78
C PHE A 722 1.71 14.89 11.75
N TYR A 723 2.12 15.14 10.51
CA TYR A 723 1.21 15.38 9.39
C TYR A 723 1.47 14.38 8.27
N GLY A 724 0.40 13.82 7.69
CA GLY A 724 0.49 12.78 6.66
C GLY A 724 1.14 13.21 5.34
N SER A 725 1.40 14.51 5.12
CA SER A 725 2.08 15.00 3.91
C SER A 725 3.51 15.49 4.20
N ALA A 726 4.28 15.62 3.12
CA ALA A 726 5.65 16.12 3.10
C ALA A 726 5.74 17.65 3.26
N TYR A 727 4.64 18.37 3.06
CA TYR A 727 4.60 19.83 3.21
C TYR A 727 4.35 20.21 4.68
N HIS A 728 5.20 21.09 5.20
CA HIS A 728 5.12 21.60 6.56
C HIS A 728 5.04 23.12 6.54
N ALA A 729 4.19 23.68 7.41
CA ALA A 729 4.23 25.11 7.71
C ALA A 729 3.87 25.36 9.17
N VAL A 730 4.51 26.37 9.75
CA VAL A 730 4.27 26.88 11.11
C VAL A 730 4.20 28.38 11.07
N SER A 731 3.20 28.94 11.74
CA SER A 731 3.09 30.38 11.93
C SER A 731 3.44 30.76 13.36
N LEU A 732 4.27 31.79 13.50
CA LEU A 732 4.57 32.45 14.76
C LEU A 732 3.68 33.67 14.93
N THR A 733 3.18 33.89 16.13
CA THR A 733 2.34 35.04 16.50
C THR A 733 2.89 35.73 17.74
N GLY A 734 2.52 37.00 17.94
CA GLY A 734 2.93 37.77 19.13
C GLY A 734 4.39 38.25 19.09
N LEU A 735 4.98 38.36 17.89
CA LEU A 735 6.32 38.89 17.70
C LEU A 735 6.36 40.42 17.89
N GLN A 736 7.56 40.96 18.14
CA GLN A 736 7.77 42.41 18.26
C GLN A 736 8.08 43.04 16.90
N PRO A 737 7.53 44.23 16.57
CA PRO A 737 7.79 44.91 15.30
C PRO A 737 9.26 45.32 15.10
N GLY A 738 9.75 45.22 13.86
CA GLY A 738 11.10 45.64 13.46
C GLY A 738 12.24 44.84 14.12
N LYS A 739 11.93 43.66 14.64
CA LYS A 739 12.85 42.80 15.38
C LYS A 739 13.30 41.60 14.57
N THR A 740 14.59 41.28 14.69
CA THR A 740 15.22 40.08 14.12
C THR A 740 15.06 38.89 15.06
N TYR A 741 14.70 37.75 14.48
CA TYR A 741 14.61 36.46 15.16
C TYR A 741 15.43 35.41 14.43
N PHE A 742 15.87 34.41 15.18
CA PHE A 742 16.56 33.22 14.71
C PHE A 742 15.60 32.04 14.74
N TYR A 743 15.75 31.11 13.80
CA TYR A 743 14.93 29.90 13.74
C TYR A 743 15.65 28.72 13.09
N ARG A 744 15.22 27.51 13.43
CA ARG A 744 15.54 26.27 12.71
C ARG A 744 14.35 25.31 12.79
N VAL A 745 14.22 24.45 11.79
CA VAL A 745 13.19 23.42 11.79
C VAL A 745 13.77 22.08 12.15
N THR A 746 12.97 21.25 12.81
CA THR A 746 13.26 19.86 13.10
C THR A 746 12.14 19.00 12.56
N SER A 747 12.48 17.89 11.91
CA SER A 747 11.52 16.88 11.50
C SER A 747 12.00 15.51 11.95
N LYS A 748 11.05 14.73 12.47
CA LYS A 748 11.25 13.35 12.89
C LYS A 748 10.27 12.47 12.15
N ARG A 749 10.62 11.21 11.97
CA ARG A 749 9.65 10.21 11.52
C ARG A 749 8.73 9.83 12.67
N GLU A 750 7.49 9.52 12.33
CA GLU A 750 6.64 8.84 13.30
C GLU A 750 7.33 7.53 13.70
N PRO A 751 7.24 7.09 14.98
CA PRO A 751 7.87 5.86 15.44
C PRO A 751 7.45 4.53 14.79
N ARG A 752 6.82 4.56 13.62
CA ARG A 752 6.30 3.38 12.92
C ARG A 752 7.22 3.01 11.77
N GLU A 753 8.11 2.06 12.03
CA GLU A 753 8.73 1.24 10.99
C GLU A 753 8.22 -0.20 11.17
N TYR A 754 7.97 -0.91 10.08
CA TYR A 754 7.48 -2.30 10.16
C TYR A 754 8.69 -3.24 10.12
N HIS A 755 9.09 -3.73 11.29
CA HIS A 755 10.24 -4.62 11.40
C HIS A 755 9.78 -6.08 11.48
N SER A 756 10.39 -6.98 10.71
CA SER A 756 10.23 -8.47 10.83
C SER A 756 10.45 -8.94 12.25
N ASN A 757 11.30 -8.18 12.94
CA ASN A 757 11.63 -8.33 14.32
C ASN A 757 10.82 -7.28 15.13
N PRO A 758 9.73 -7.67 15.80
CA PRO A 758 9.00 -6.80 16.72
C PRO A 758 9.81 -6.22 17.89
N GLU A 759 11.02 -6.68 18.17
CA GLU A 759 11.98 -5.99 19.07
C GLU A 759 12.68 -4.87 18.36
N LEU A 760 13.08 -5.05 17.10
CA LEU A 760 13.51 -3.92 16.32
C LEU A 760 12.33 -2.96 16.21
N GLY A 761 11.10 -3.45 16.03
CA GLY A 761 9.88 -2.63 16.11
C GLY A 761 9.66 -1.96 17.46
N GLU A 762 9.89 -2.65 18.56
CA GLU A 762 9.69 -2.11 19.92
C GLU A 762 10.84 -1.20 20.35
N GLN A 763 12.08 -1.57 20.04
CA GLN A 763 13.28 -0.74 20.19
C GLN A 763 13.14 0.49 19.31
N ASP A 764 12.62 0.38 18.10
CA ASP A 764 12.43 1.49 17.17
C ASP A 764 11.26 2.39 17.55
N ARG A 765 10.18 1.83 18.12
CA ARG A 765 9.15 2.62 18.82
C ARG A 765 9.72 3.38 20.03
N LYS A 766 10.66 2.77 20.75
CA LYS A 766 11.35 3.36 21.92
C LYS A 766 12.58 4.19 21.57
N LYS A 767 13.08 4.13 20.33
CA LYS A 767 14.25 4.88 19.88
C LYS A 767 13.89 6.34 19.94
N ILE A 768 14.63 7.07 20.78
CA ILE A 768 14.66 8.52 20.70
C ILE A 768 15.28 8.84 19.34
N ARG A 769 14.44 9.15 18.36
CA ARG A 769 14.92 9.65 17.06
C ARG A 769 15.28 11.11 17.25
N GLU A 770 16.58 11.40 17.23
CA GLU A 770 17.03 12.76 17.02
C GLU A 770 16.44 13.23 15.69
N GLY A 771 15.72 14.35 15.71
CA GLY A 771 15.14 14.88 14.50
C GLY A 771 16.23 15.44 13.61
N VAL A 772 16.04 15.29 12.31
CA VAL A 772 16.86 15.98 11.32
C VAL A 772 16.61 17.47 11.53
N LYS A 773 17.68 18.24 11.74
CA LYS A 773 17.60 19.69 11.96
C LYS A 773 18.10 20.42 10.74
N SER A 774 17.45 21.51 10.40
CA SER A 774 18.07 22.50 9.51
C SER A 774 19.19 23.26 10.24
N GLY A 775 20.04 23.93 9.47
CA GLY A 775 20.86 25.02 10.01
C GLY A 775 19.99 26.15 10.59
N VAL A 776 20.57 26.96 11.48
CA VAL A 776 19.92 28.16 12.02
C VAL A 776 19.89 29.25 10.95
N ARG A 777 18.73 29.88 10.77
CA ARG A 777 18.47 31.00 9.86
C ARG A 777 17.90 32.18 10.63
N THR A 778 17.77 33.33 9.98
CA THR A 778 17.17 34.55 10.57
C THR A 778 16.03 35.10 9.71
N PHE A 779 15.15 35.88 10.34
CA PHE A 779 14.17 36.73 9.66
C PHE A 779 13.95 38.01 10.47
N GLU A 780 13.45 39.07 9.81
CA GLU A 780 13.08 40.33 10.46
C GLU A 780 11.57 40.57 10.28
N THR A 781 10.90 40.99 11.35
CA THR A 781 9.51 41.43 11.33
C THR A 781 9.38 42.85 10.77
N LEU A 782 8.22 43.19 10.22
CA LEU A 782 7.98 44.56 9.74
C LEU A 782 7.92 45.53 10.92
N LYS A 783 8.27 46.80 10.72
CA LYS A 783 8.12 47.85 11.75
C LYS A 783 6.66 48.18 12.09
N ALA A 784 5.75 47.96 11.13
CA ALA A 784 4.32 48.11 11.29
C ALA A 784 3.60 47.13 10.33
N ASP A 785 2.39 46.71 10.70
CA ASP A 785 1.57 45.91 9.79
C ASP A 785 1.19 46.75 8.57
N LEU A 786 1.08 46.09 7.42
CA LEU A 786 0.47 46.71 6.25
C LEU A 786 -1.04 46.86 6.46
N PRO A 787 -1.70 47.80 5.75
CA PRO A 787 -3.16 47.90 5.74
C PRO A 787 -3.80 46.58 5.28
N SER A 788 -4.93 46.23 5.87
CA SER A 788 -5.75 45.11 5.41
C SER A 788 -6.21 45.35 3.98
N LEU A 789 -6.11 44.34 3.14
CA LEU A 789 -6.54 44.36 1.75
C LEU A 789 -7.73 43.42 1.53
N THR A 790 -8.54 43.76 0.53
CA THR A 790 -9.55 42.86 -0.02
C THR A 790 -9.08 42.38 -1.39
N TYR A 791 -9.00 41.08 -1.57
CA TYR A 791 -8.71 40.44 -2.85
C TYR A 791 -9.97 39.82 -3.42
N HIS A 792 -10.16 39.95 -4.73
CA HIS A 792 -11.21 39.29 -5.48
C HIS A 792 -10.64 38.11 -6.26
N VAL A 793 -11.39 37.01 -6.27
CA VAL A 793 -11.10 35.80 -7.07
C VAL A 793 -12.29 35.50 -7.96
N ALA A 794 -12.05 35.24 -9.24
CA ALA A 794 -13.07 34.86 -10.20
C ALA A 794 -12.52 33.86 -11.23
N VAL A 795 -13.32 32.90 -11.68
CA VAL A 795 -12.90 31.86 -12.66
C VAL A 795 -12.35 32.42 -13.98
N ASN A 796 -12.76 33.63 -14.35
CA ASN A 796 -12.32 34.37 -15.54
C ASN A 796 -11.24 35.43 -15.24
N GLY A 797 -10.70 35.46 -14.01
CA GLY A 797 -9.59 36.32 -13.61
C GLY A 797 -8.24 35.88 -14.17
N SER A 798 -7.17 36.50 -13.68
CA SER A 798 -5.78 36.09 -13.98
C SER A 798 -4.89 36.27 -12.76
N ASP A 799 -4.07 35.27 -12.44
CA ASP A 799 -3.10 35.34 -11.34
C ASP A 799 -1.95 36.32 -11.61
N THR A 800 -1.88 36.90 -12.82
CA THR A 800 -0.99 38.03 -13.13
C THR A 800 -1.57 39.39 -12.76
N GLN A 801 -2.86 39.47 -12.40
CA GLN A 801 -3.51 40.69 -11.90
C GLN A 801 -3.18 40.91 -10.42
N ASP A 802 -3.73 41.96 -9.80
CA ASP A 802 -3.44 42.32 -8.40
C ASP A 802 -4.59 42.04 -7.41
N GLY A 803 -5.74 41.57 -7.90
CA GLY A 803 -6.87 41.15 -7.08
C GLY A 803 -7.65 42.30 -6.46
N SER A 804 -7.35 43.58 -6.74
CA SER A 804 -7.92 44.72 -5.99
C SER A 804 -9.42 44.95 -6.19
N SER A 805 -10.01 44.32 -7.20
CA SER A 805 -11.40 44.49 -7.63
C SER A 805 -11.82 43.32 -8.52
N LEU A 806 -13.13 43.11 -8.74
CA LEU A 806 -13.63 42.01 -9.58
C LEU A 806 -13.05 42.00 -11.01
N ASN A 807 -12.91 43.17 -11.66
CA ASN A 807 -12.30 43.27 -13.00
C ASN A 807 -10.78 43.05 -13.03
N ARG A 808 -10.15 43.00 -11.85
CA ARG A 808 -8.73 42.69 -11.66
C ARG A 808 -8.54 41.46 -10.77
N ALA A 809 -9.55 40.58 -10.72
CA ALA A 809 -9.56 39.43 -9.83
C ALA A 809 -8.46 38.42 -10.18
N PHE A 810 -7.91 37.77 -9.16
CA PHE A 810 -7.10 36.57 -9.37
C PHE A 810 -7.95 35.47 -9.99
N GLN A 811 -7.32 34.55 -10.69
CA GLN A 811 -8.01 33.39 -11.25
C GLN A 811 -8.24 32.31 -10.19
N THR A 812 -7.26 32.12 -9.30
CA THR A 812 -7.24 31.00 -8.36
C THR A 812 -7.32 31.46 -6.90
N ILE A 813 -8.06 30.71 -6.08
CA ILE A 813 -8.14 30.94 -4.63
C ILE A 813 -6.78 30.62 -4.01
N ARG A 814 -6.07 29.61 -4.54
CA ARG A 814 -4.71 29.25 -4.11
C ARG A 814 -3.73 30.42 -4.26
N TYR A 815 -3.78 31.15 -5.38
CA TYR A 815 -2.92 32.32 -5.54
C TYR A 815 -3.26 33.40 -4.52
N ALA A 816 -4.55 33.71 -4.32
CA ALA A 816 -4.99 34.65 -3.28
C ALA A 816 -4.51 34.24 -1.88
N ALA A 817 -4.66 32.96 -1.51
CA ALA A 817 -4.21 32.41 -0.23
C ALA A 817 -2.69 32.49 -0.03
N SER A 818 -1.91 32.65 -1.10
CA SER A 818 -0.46 32.89 -1.04
C SER A 818 -0.09 34.38 -0.82
N LYS A 819 -1.05 35.30 -0.94
CA LYS A 819 -0.85 36.75 -0.80
C LYS A 819 -1.34 37.32 0.53
N VAL A 820 -2.32 36.66 1.15
CA VAL A 820 -2.99 37.16 2.36
C VAL A 820 -2.03 37.38 3.52
N LYS A 821 -2.32 38.41 4.30
CA LYS A 821 -1.66 38.83 5.54
C LYS A 821 -2.71 39.01 6.64
N PRO A 822 -2.31 39.14 7.92
CA PRO A 822 -3.26 39.30 9.01
C PRO A 822 -4.26 40.44 8.76
N GLY A 823 -5.54 40.12 8.71
CA GLY A 823 -6.65 41.07 8.51
C GLY A 823 -7.16 41.19 7.08
N ASP A 824 -6.56 40.48 6.12
CA ASP A 824 -7.01 40.48 4.73
C ASP A 824 -8.31 39.67 4.54
N THR A 825 -9.09 40.07 3.54
CA THR A 825 -10.29 39.36 3.10
C THR A 825 -10.15 38.92 1.65
N VAL A 826 -10.53 37.68 1.34
CA VAL A 826 -10.63 37.15 -0.02
C VAL A 826 -12.10 36.93 -0.33
N ILE A 827 -12.64 37.74 -1.25
CA ILE A 827 -13.99 37.60 -1.81
C ILE A 827 -13.91 36.71 -3.04
N ILE A 828 -14.57 35.56 -2.98
CA ILE A 828 -14.54 34.56 -4.04
C ILE A 828 -15.88 34.61 -4.77
N HIS A 829 -15.83 34.97 -6.05
CA HIS A 829 -17.01 35.05 -6.89
C HIS A 829 -17.45 33.68 -7.39
N GLY A 830 -18.73 33.57 -7.71
CA GLY A 830 -19.42 32.35 -8.06
C GLY A 830 -18.77 31.64 -9.24
N GLY A 831 -18.69 30.32 -9.13
CA GLY A 831 -17.98 29.50 -10.09
C GLY A 831 -17.50 28.18 -9.49
N LYS A 832 -16.91 27.38 -10.36
CA LYS A 832 -16.32 26.08 -10.02
C LYS A 832 -14.81 26.23 -9.91
N TYR A 833 -14.26 25.88 -8.75
CA TYR A 833 -12.83 25.91 -8.44
C TYR A 833 -12.36 24.49 -8.07
N SER A 834 -11.36 23.99 -8.79
CA SER A 834 -10.80 22.65 -8.61
C SER A 834 -9.32 22.74 -8.25
N GLU A 835 -9.02 23.06 -6.99
CA GLU A 835 -7.68 23.36 -6.50
C GLU A 835 -7.47 22.96 -5.03
N SER A 836 -6.23 22.55 -4.69
CA SER A 836 -5.78 22.43 -3.30
C SER A 836 -5.23 23.79 -2.82
N ILE A 837 -5.79 24.32 -1.73
CA ILE A 837 -5.56 25.67 -1.20
C ILE A 837 -4.83 25.58 0.15
N PRO A 838 -3.48 25.48 0.16
CA PRO A 838 -2.71 25.64 1.38
C PRO A 838 -2.79 27.09 1.85
N VAL A 839 -3.35 27.31 3.04
CA VAL A 839 -3.33 28.61 3.69
C VAL A 839 -1.97 28.79 4.35
N ARG A 840 -1.16 29.71 3.82
CA ARG A 840 0.25 29.86 4.19
C ARG A 840 0.51 30.96 5.22
N ALA A 841 -0.50 31.75 5.56
CA ALA A 841 -0.42 32.82 6.55
C ALA A 841 -1.47 32.70 7.66
N THR A 842 -1.12 33.09 8.88
CA THR A 842 -2.05 33.14 10.03
C THR A 842 -2.68 34.52 10.18
N GLY A 843 -3.92 34.56 10.67
CA GLY A 843 -4.51 35.77 11.23
C GLY A 843 -4.13 35.97 12.70
N ARG A 844 -4.75 36.97 13.34
CA ARG A 844 -4.73 37.19 14.79
C ARG A 844 -6.11 37.66 15.27
N LYS A 845 -6.38 37.59 16.58
CA LYS A 845 -7.69 37.92 17.17
C LYS A 845 -8.36 39.19 16.60
N GLU A 846 -7.63 40.29 16.54
CA GLU A 846 -8.15 41.60 16.05
C GLU A 846 -8.10 41.74 14.51
N LYS A 847 -7.39 40.84 13.82
CA LYS A 847 -7.16 40.86 12.37
C LYS A 847 -7.19 39.43 11.82
N PRO A 848 -8.35 38.75 11.84
CA PRO A 848 -8.48 37.42 11.27
C PRO A 848 -8.35 37.48 9.74
N ILE A 849 -7.90 36.39 9.12
CA ILE A 849 -7.94 36.26 7.65
C ILE A 849 -9.26 35.62 7.28
N THR A 850 -9.97 36.22 6.32
CA THR A 850 -11.31 35.76 5.92
C THR A 850 -11.34 35.34 4.46
N PHE A 851 -11.79 34.12 4.19
CA PHE A 851 -12.18 33.66 2.86
C PHE A 851 -13.70 33.53 2.84
N THR A 852 -14.35 34.29 1.96
CA THR A 852 -15.81 34.32 1.89
C THR A 852 -16.29 34.26 0.45
N ALA A 853 -17.35 33.51 0.21
CA ALA A 853 -18.11 33.65 -1.03
C ALA A 853 -18.67 35.08 -1.14
N ALA A 854 -18.68 35.60 -2.36
CA ALA A 854 -19.37 36.84 -2.71
C ALA A 854 -20.86 36.71 -2.40
N GLU A 855 -21.48 37.82 -2.06
CA GLU A 855 -22.85 37.85 -1.57
C GLU A 855 -23.85 37.35 -2.64
N GLY A 856 -24.70 36.39 -2.24
CA GLY A 856 -25.68 35.76 -3.13
C GLY A 856 -25.08 34.81 -4.18
N GLU A 857 -23.75 34.70 -4.27
CA GLU A 857 -23.08 33.88 -5.26
C GLU A 857 -22.74 32.47 -4.73
N LYS A 858 -22.71 31.48 -5.63
CA LYS A 858 -22.38 30.09 -5.29
C LYS A 858 -20.96 29.76 -5.68
N VAL A 859 -20.11 29.55 -4.69
CA VAL A 859 -18.72 29.09 -4.86
C VAL A 859 -18.65 27.59 -4.64
N LEU A 860 -18.35 26.84 -5.69
CA LEU A 860 -18.23 25.39 -5.67
C LEU A 860 -16.75 24.98 -5.65
N LEU A 861 -16.32 24.39 -4.55
CA LEU A 861 -15.02 23.75 -4.39
C LEU A 861 -15.15 22.27 -4.77
N ASP A 862 -14.65 21.93 -5.95
CA ASP A 862 -14.83 20.63 -6.59
C ASP A 862 -13.56 19.80 -6.46
N GLY A 863 -13.69 18.58 -5.93
CA GLY A 863 -12.57 17.65 -5.74
C GLY A 863 -12.08 16.95 -7.02
N LYS A 864 -12.55 17.42 -8.19
CA LYS A 864 -12.11 17.03 -9.54
C LYS A 864 -12.15 15.52 -9.76
N ASN A 865 -13.35 14.92 -9.73
CA ASN A 865 -13.55 13.48 -9.90
C ASN A 865 -12.73 12.67 -8.88
N GLN A 866 -12.77 13.10 -7.62
CA GLN A 866 -12.06 12.46 -6.52
C GLN A 866 -10.54 12.38 -6.69
N THR A 867 -9.91 13.40 -7.29
CA THR A 867 -8.46 13.46 -7.44
C THR A 867 -7.79 14.42 -6.46
N LEU A 868 -8.53 15.41 -5.95
CA LEU A 868 -8.01 16.36 -4.96
C LEU A 868 -8.15 15.79 -3.54
N PRO A 869 -7.11 15.91 -2.70
CA PRO A 869 -7.15 15.47 -1.31
C PRO A 869 -8.00 16.37 -0.41
N CYS A 870 -8.08 17.67 -0.72
CA CYS A 870 -8.95 18.63 -0.04
C CYS A 870 -9.14 19.91 -0.87
N SER A 871 -10.02 20.80 -0.40
CA SER A 871 -10.05 22.19 -0.86
C SER A 871 -9.10 23.05 -0.04
N PHE A 872 -9.36 23.26 1.25
CA PHE A 872 -8.49 24.03 2.14
C PHE A 872 -7.59 23.13 2.99
N LEU A 873 -6.31 23.50 3.09
CA LEU A 873 -5.32 22.92 4.00
C LEU A 873 -4.77 23.99 4.95
N LEU A 874 -5.00 23.82 6.25
CA LEU A 874 -4.62 24.77 7.30
C LEU A 874 -3.65 24.13 8.32
N PRO A 875 -2.33 24.09 8.02
CA PRO A 875 -1.32 23.55 8.93
C PRO A 875 -0.80 24.64 9.86
N GLU A 876 -1.04 24.51 11.16
CA GLU A 876 -0.58 25.43 12.22
C GLU A 876 -0.94 26.89 11.89
N LYS A 877 -2.23 27.11 11.56
CA LYS A 877 -2.81 28.42 11.25
C LYS A 877 -3.86 28.76 12.28
N SER A 878 -3.95 30.04 12.61
CA SER A 878 -4.90 30.53 13.60
C SER A 878 -5.71 31.72 13.09
N PHE A 879 -6.89 31.94 13.66
CA PHE A 879 -7.77 33.07 13.33
C PHE A 879 -8.11 33.13 11.83
N ILE A 880 -8.57 32.01 11.29
CA ILE A 880 -9.02 31.86 9.91
C ILE A 880 -10.53 31.67 9.87
N ASN A 881 -11.20 32.42 9.02
CA ASN A 881 -12.63 32.31 8.77
C ASN A 881 -12.87 31.79 7.35
N LEU A 882 -13.62 30.69 7.24
CA LEU A 882 -14.09 30.11 5.98
C LEU A 882 -15.62 30.21 5.93
N ASN A 883 -16.16 30.85 4.89
CA ASN A 883 -17.57 31.23 4.89
C ASN A 883 -18.24 31.11 3.51
N GLY A 884 -19.30 30.31 3.40
CA GLY A 884 -20.19 30.32 2.22
C GLY A 884 -19.83 29.36 1.09
N PHE A 885 -19.18 28.22 1.36
CA PHE A 885 -18.68 27.31 0.32
C PHE A 885 -19.55 26.06 0.13
N TYR A 886 -19.69 25.65 -1.13
CA TYR A 886 -20.19 24.32 -1.51
C TYR A 886 -19.00 23.43 -1.80
N LEU A 887 -19.00 22.19 -1.31
CA LEU A 887 -17.89 21.26 -1.41
C LEU A 887 -18.42 19.90 -1.88
N HIS A 888 -17.76 19.26 -2.85
CA HIS A 888 -18.10 17.89 -3.26
C HIS A 888 -16.92 17.15 -3.92
N ASP A 889 -17.03 15.82 -3.96
CA ASP A 889 -16.25 14.96 -4.86
C ASP A 889 -14.72 14.91 -4.65
N PHE A 890 -14.28 14.93 -3.39
CA PHE A 890 -12.86 14.78 -3.00
C PHE A 890 -12.42 13.31 -2.90
N TYR A 891 -11.10 13.10 -2.97
CA TYR A 891 -10.49 11.77 -2.98
C TYR A 891 -10.86 10.95 -1.72
N PRO A 892 -11.37 9.71 -1.89
CA PRO A 892 -11.79 8.88 -0.76
C PRO A 892 -10.60 8.23 -0.09
N ASN A 893 -10.22 8.71 1.10
CA ASN A 893 -9.46 8.02 2.16
C ASN A 893 -9.00 9.05 3.19
N LEU A 894 -9.02 8.75 4.49
CA LEU A 894 -8.42 9.65 5.48
C LEU A 894 -6.90 9.78 5.26
N PRO A 895 -6.28 10.95 5.52
CA PRO A 895 -6.88 12.16 6.10
C PRO A 895 -7.50 13.12 5.05
N ASN A 896 -7.71 12.70 3.81
CA ASN A 896 -8.40 13.54 2.81
C ASN A 896 -9.80 13.91 3.32
N SER A 897 -10.24 15.11 3.00
CA SER A 897 -11.51 15.70 3.45
C SER A 897 -11.81 16.96 2.66
N GLY A 898 -13.04 17.48 2.74
CA GLY A 898 -13.35 18.80 2.17
C GLY A 898 -12.39 19.88 2.69
N ILE A 899 -12.15 19.91 4.00
CA ILE A 899 -11.23 20.82 4.69
C ILE A 899 -10.32 20.03 5.64
N ILE A 900 -9.01 20.27 5.57
CA ILE A 900 -7.99 19.66 6.44
C ILE A 900 -7.41 20.73 7.38
N ILE A 901 -7.46 20.49 8.68
CA ILE A 901 -6.89 21.35 9.73
C ILE A 901 -5.92 20.55 10.59
N ILE A 902 -4.68 21.01 10.73
CA ILE A 902 -3.64 20.31 11.49
C ILE A 902 -2.97 21.31 12.43
N GLY A 903 -3.20 21.18 13.74
CA GLY A 903 -2.78 22.17 14.73
C GLY A 903 -3.57 23.48 14.63
N GLY A 904 -2.99 24.55 15.15
CA GLY A 904 -3.61 25.87 15.14
C GLY A 904 -4.77 26.06 16.14
N GLU A 905 -5.36 27.27 16.12
CA GLU A 905 -6.45 27.63 17.04
C GLU A 905 -7.39 28.71 16.47
N ASN A 906 -8.61 28.81 17.01
CA ASN A 906 -9.59 29.84 16.64
C ASN A 906 -9.91 29.85 15.14
N ILE A 907 -10.30 28.70 14.59
CA ILE A 907 -10.75 28.56 13.20
C ILE A 907 -12.28 28.47 13.17
N ASN A 908 -12.90 29.24 12.28
CA ASN A 908 -14.35 29.28 12.10
C ASN A 908 -14.73 28.80 10.70
N ILE A 909 -15.59 27.78 10.63
CA ILE A 909 -16.20 27.28 9.40
C ILE A 909 -17.69 27.56 9.48
N ASN A 910 -18.19 28.41 8.59
CA ASN A 910 -19.57 28.89 8.62
C ASN A 910 -20.24 28.78 7.25
N ARG A 911 -21.55 28.50 7.21
CA ARG A 911 -22.36 28.47 5.97
C ARG A 911 -21.73 27.62 4.86
N CYS A 912 -21.26 26.42 5.19
CA CYS A 912 -20.68 25.51 4.22
C CYS A 912 -21.57 24.27 4.01
N LEU A 913 -21.68 23.81 2.77
CA LEU A 913 -22.44 22.62 2.40
C LEU A 913 -21.50 21.59 1.77
N TYR A 914 -21.36 20.43 2.40
CA TYR A 914 -20.61 19.29 1.88
C TYR A 914 -21.54 18.21 1.33
N ASP A 915 -21.51 18.04 0.02
CA ASP A 915 -22.22 16.99 -0.69
C ASP A 915 -21.31 15.77 -0.90
N GLY A 916 -21.40 14.79 0.00
CA GLY A 916 -20.65 13.54 -0.07
C GLY A 916 -21.32 12.47 -0.94
N ARG A 917 -22.40 12.78 -1.67
CA ARG A 917 -23.04 11.81 -2.57
C ARG A 917 -22.12 11.53 -3.76
N SER A 918 -21.78 10.25 -3.96
CA SER A 918 -20.98 9.78 -5.08
C SER A 918 -21.35 8.33 -5.42
N ALA A 919 -20.93 7.86 -6.60
CA ALA A 919 -20.95 6.44 -6.94
C ALA A 919 -19.99 5.60 -6.06
N THR A 920 -19.05 6.25 -5.38
CA THR A 920 -18.04 5.64 -4.50
C THR A 920 -18.10 6.21 -3.08
N TYR A 921 -17.17 5.78 -2.22
CA TYR A 921 -16.94 6.45 -0.95
C TYR A 921 -16.51 7.91 -1.18
N THR A 922 -16.82 8.76 -0.21
CA THR A 922 -16.31 10.14 -0.12
C THR A 922 -15.72 10.37 1.26
N PRO A 923 -14.68 11.22 1.37
CA PRO A 923 -14.05 11.51 2.65
C PRO A 923 -14.98 12.35 3.56
N PRO A 924 -14.60 12.60 4.82
CA PRO A 924 -15.33 13.53 5.68
C PRO A 924 -15.35 14.96 5.15
N PHE A 925 -16.33 15.75 5.60
CA PHE A 925 -16.34 17.19 5.35
C PHE A 925 -15.09 17.85 5.95
N ILE A 926 -14.83 17.58 7.24
CA ILE A 926 -13.70 18.14 7.98
C ILE A 926 -12.89 17.01 8.59
N TYR A 927 -11.58 17.06 8.38
CA TYR A 927 -10.58 16.37 9.19
C TYR A 927 -9.80 17.42 9.98
N ALA A 928 -9.90 17.39 11.32
CA ALA A 928 -9.10 18.25 12.18
C ALA A 928 -8.31 17.44 13.21
N ASN A 929 -7.04 17.79 13.40
CA ASN A 929 -6.18 17.16 14.40
C ASN A 929 -5.44 18.24 15.21
N ALA A 930 -5.56 18.21 16.53
CA ALA A 930 -4.93 19.15 17.47
C ALA A 930 -5.30 20.64 17.29
N CYS A 931 -6.45 20.92 16.67
CA CYS A 931 -6.96 22.29 16.55
C CYS A 931 -7.77 22.68 17.79
N LYS A 932 -7.42 23.80 18.43
CA LYS A 932 -8.15 24.33 19.59
C LYS A 932 -9.21 25.35 19.18
N ASP A 933 -10.33 25.37 19.89
CA ASP A 933 -11.39 26.37 19.69
C ASP A 933 -11.90 26.38 18.23
N LEU A 934 -12.06 25.21 17.63
CA LEU A 934 -12.64 25.03 16.30
C LEU A 934 -14.17 25.16 16.38
N THR A 935 -14.74 26.06 15.59
CA THR A 935 -16.20 26.24 15.49
C THR A 935 -16.69 25.89 14.09
N VAL A 936 -17.64 24.95 14.02
CA VAL A 936 -18.39 24.60 12.81
C VAL A 936 -19.83 25.03 13.02
N ARG A 937 -20.31 26.00 12.24
CA ARG A 937 -21.62 26.61 12.43
C ARG A 937 -22.41 26.74 11.13
N ASN A 938 -23.74 26.57 11.19
CA ASN A 938 -24.62 26.75 10.02
C ASN A 938 -24.18 25.93 8.80
N CYS A 939 -23.65 24.73 9.03
CA CYS A 939 -23.15 23.87 7.96
C CYS A 939 -24.07 22.67 7.73
N VAL A 940 -24.01 22.14 6.52
CA VAL A 940 -24.70 20.90 6.13
C VAL A 940 -23.65 19.92 5.61
N TRP A 941 -23.74 18.65 6.02
CA TRP A 941 -22.96 17.60 5.37
C TRP A 941 -23.74 16.30 5.26
N THR A 942 -23.52 15.61 4.15
CA THR A 942 -24.26 14.40 3.81
C THR A 942 -23.42 13.34 3.13
N HIS A 943 -23.79 12.07 3.28
CA HIS A 943 -23.26 10.91 2.55
C HIS A 943 -21.74 10.71 2.59
N ALA A 944 -21.03 11.38 3.50
CA ALA A 944 -19.62 11.14 3.76
C ALA A 944 -19.41 9.79 4.48
N PHE A 945 -18.24 9.17 4.34
CA PHE A 945 -17.92 7.91 5.03
C PHE A 945 -18.07 8.06 6.56
N HIS A 946 -17.33 9.01 7.13
CA HIS A 946 -17.67 9.69 8.39
C HIS A 946 -18.08 11.11 8.03
N GLY A 947 -19.11 11.68 8.63
CA GLY A 947 -19.50 13.09 8.38
C GLY A 947 -18.36 14.07 8.65
N THR A 948 -17.72 13.94 9.82
CA THR A 948 -16.54 14.71 10.25
C THR A 948 -15.62 13.84 11.09
N SER A 949 -14.34 14.21 11.18
CA SER A 949 -13.32 13.48 11.95
C SER A 949 -12.41 14.44 12.73
N PHE A 950 -12.54 14.44 14.06
CA PHE A 950 -11.81 15.31 14.96
C PHE A 950 -10.85 14.50 15.86
N TRP A 951 -9.63 14.97 16.05
CA TRP A 951 -8.62 14.30 16.86
C TRP A 951 -7.98 15.32 17.79
N LYS A 952 -8.14 15.16 19.11
CA LYS A 952 -7.57 16.07 20.12
C LYS A 952 -7.93 17.54 19.89
N CYS A 953 -9.20 17.82 19.65
CA CYS A 953 -9.70 19.17 19.39
C CYS A 953 -10.43 19.69 20.64
N PRO A 954 -9.73 20.34 21.59
CA PRO A 954 -10.38 20.90 22.78
C PRO A 954 -11.25 22.09 22.43
N ASN A 955 -12.37 22.22 23.15
CA ASN A 955 -13.39 23.25 22.96
C ASN A 955 -13.98 23.24 21.54
N LEU A 956 -14.11 22.06 20.93
CA LEU A 956 -14.76 21.90 19.63
C LEU A 956 -16.24 22.25 19.76
N ARG A 957 -16.74 23.10 18.87
CA ARG A 957 -18.15 23.52 18.83
C ARG A 957 -18.77 23.15 17.48
N ILE A 958 -19.83 22.36 17.52
CA ILE A 958 -20.68 22.06 16.37
C ILE A 958 -22.07 22.63 16.68
N GLU A 959 -22.41 23.72 16.01
CA GLU A 959 -23.58 24.53 16.34
C GLU A 959 -24.46 24.77 15.12
N ASN A 960 -25.78 24.69 15.26
CA ASN A 960 -26.71 25.08 14.20
C ASN A 960 -26.47 24.35 12.86
N CYS A 961 -26.01 23.09 12.90
CA CYS A 961 -25.70 22.30 11.72
C CYS A 961 -26.78 21.25 11.41
N VAL A 962 -26.80 20.77 10.16
CA VAL A 962 -27.64 19.66 9.72
C VAL A 962 -26.78 18.51 9.22
N LEU A 963 -26.85 17.39 9.92
CA LEU A 963 -26.08 16.18 9.65
C LEU A 963 -27.01 15.16 9.01
N TYR A 964 -26.85 14.91 7.70
CA TYR A 964 -27.86 14.22 6.91
C TYR A 964 -27.33 12.93 6.28
N MET A 965 -27.77 11.75 6.75
CA MET A 965 -27.55 10.47 6.05
C MET A 965 -26.09 10.15 5.70
N ASN A 966 -25.17 10.27 6.67
CA ASN A 966 -23.78 9.84 6.47
C ASN A 966 -23.67 8.30 6.41
N GLN A 967 -22.63 7.78 5.76
CA GLN A 967 -22.56 6.35 5.47
C GLN A 967 -22.38 5.51 6.72
N ILE A 968 -21.43 5.86 7.60
CA ILE A 968 -21.12 5.08 8.82
C ILE A 968 -21.49 5.80 10.11
N ASN A 969 -21.02 7.04 10.30
CA ASN A 969 -21.31 7.91 11.45
C ASN A 969 -21.36 9.36 10.96
N SER A 970 -22.03 10.25 11.69
CA SER A 970 -22.12 11.68 11.36
C SER A 970 -21.02 12.52 11.99
N VAL A 971 -20.52 12.13 13.17
CA VAL A 971 -19.36 12.75 13.85
C VAL A 971 -18.47 11.64 14.40
N PHE A 972 -17.16 11.74 14.14
CA PHE A 972 -16.14 10.92 14.75
C PHE A 972 -15.16 11.80 15.55
N ALA A 973 -14.90 11.50 16.82
CA ALA A 973 -13.97 12.29 17.64
C ALA A 973 -13.04 11.43 18.52
N TYR A 974 -11.74 11.70 18.47
CA TYR A 974 -10.74 11.12 19.36
C TYR A 974 -10.25 12.18 20.35
N ASN A 975 -11.12 12.57 21.27
CA ASN A 975 -10.82 13.53 22.33
C ASN A 975 -10.66 12.84 23.69
N LEU A 976 -9.85 13.45 24.55
CA LEU A 976 -9.76 13.13 25.97
C LEU A 976 -10.92 13.75 26.77
N PRO A 977 -11.21 13.29 28.00
CA PRO A 977 -12.35 13.78 28.79
C PRO A 977 -12.39 15.31 29.02
N GLU A 978 -11.22 15.95 29.11
CA GLU A 978 -11.05 17.40 29.27
C GLU A 978 -11.12 18.18 27.95
N GLU A 979 -10.96 17.51 26.82
CA GLU A 979 -11.05 18.10 25.48
C GLU A 979 -12.51 18.12 25.02
N LYS A 980 -13.30 19.03 25.61
CA LYS A 980 -14.76 19.07 25.40
C LYS A 980 -15.16 19.29 23.94
N MET A 981 -16.21 18.57 23.53
CA MET A 981 -16.91 18.69 22.25
C MET A 981 -18.37 19.03 22.53
N ILE A 982 -18.76 20.26 22.19
CA ILE A 982 -20.09 20.81 22.39
C ILE A 982 -20.91 20.60 21.11
N LEU A 983 -21.98 19.81 21.24
CA LEU A 983 -22.96 19.54 20.20
C LEU A 983 -24.25 20.29 20.57
N SER A 984 -24.47 21.44 19.94
CA SER A 984 -25.55 22.35 20.32
C SER A 984 -26.42 22.75 19.14
N HIS A 985 -27.75 22.73 19.30
CA HIS A 985 -28.68 23.26 18.29
C HIS A 985 -28.56 22.59 16.91
N ASN A 986 -28.23 21.29 16.82
CA ASN A 986 -28.07 20.60 15.55
C ASN A 986 -29.29 19.72 15.21
N ILE A 987 -29.46 19.44 13.92
CA ILE A 987 -30.38 18.40 13.43
C ILE A 987 -29.55 17.20 12.97
N TYR A 988 -29.81 16.03 13.55
CA TYR A 988 -29.22 14.76 13.13
C TYR A 988 -30.28 13.90 12.45
N VAL A 989 -30.01 13.50 11.22
CA VAL A 989 -30.75 12.43 10.53
C VAL A 989 -29.90 11.17 10.57
N ASP A 990 -30.55 10.01 10.73
CA ASP A 990 -29.88 8.70 10.84
C ASP A 990 -28.85 8.46 9.71
N ASN A 991 -27.88 7.58 9.97
CA ASN A 991 -26.90 7.12 8.96
C ASN A 991 -27.62 6.38 7.82
N THR A 992 -26.90 5.96 6.77
CA THR A 992 -27.50 5.07 5.74
C THR A 992 -28.16 3.85 6.39
N ALA A 993 -29.25 3.36 5.80
CA ALA A 993 -30.05 2.31 6.40
C ALA A 993 -29.27 1.00 6.60
N MET A 994 -28.25 0.71 5.77
CA MET A 994 -27.33 -0.42 5.98
C MET A 994 -26.48 -0.30 7.25
N LYS A 995 -26.33 0.91 7.80
CA LYS A 995 -25.59 1.21 9.04
C LYS A 995 -26.50 1.67 10.17
N TYR A 996 -27.76 1.25 10.17
CA TYR A 996 -28.72 1.58 11.25
C TYR A 996 -28.23 1.11 12.64
N ARG A 997 -27.38 0.08 12.73
CA ARG A 997 -26.78 -0.38 13.98
C ARG A 997 -25.64 0.50 14.48
N ASN A 998 -25.09 1.37 13.64
CA ASN A 998 -23.98 2.23 14.00
C ASN A 998 -24.49 3.50 14.67
N PRO A 999 -23.77 4.03 15.69
CA PRO A 999 -24.12 5.28 16.32
C PRO A 999 -23.97 6.47 15.35
N VAL A 1000 -24.62 7.61 15.63
CA VAL A 1000 -24.44 8.82 14.81
C VAL A 1000 -23.25 9.66 15.27
N VAL A 1001 -22.92 9.60 16.57
CA VAL A 1001 -21.73 10.21 17.17
C VAL A 1001 -20.85 9.08 17.69
N ASN A 1002 -19.60 9.00 17.25
CA ASN A 1002 -18.66 7.97 17.70
C ASN A 1002 -17.41 8.63 18.29
N VAL A 1003 -17.12 8.34 19.56
CA VAL A 1003 -16.05 9.01 20.30
C VAL A 1003 -15.09 8.02 20.94
N TRP A 1004 -13.84 8.44 21.18
CA TRP A 1004 -12.91 7.60 21.93
C TRP A 1004 -13.29 7.49 23.41
N GLN A 1005 -13.63 8.62 24.04
CA GLN A 1005 -14.04 8.74 25.44
C GLN A 1005 -15.40 9.43 25.49
N ILE A 1006 -16.38 8.85 26.18
CA ILE A 1006 -17.76 9.37 26.18
C ILE A 1006 -17.89 10.70 26.94
N GLU A 1007 -17.05 10.95 27.94
CA GLU A 1007 -17.07 12.15 28.80
C GLU A 1007 -16.69 13.44 28.07
N CYS A 1008 -16.13 13.35 26.86
CA CYS A 1008 -15.82 14.54 26.07
C CYS A 1008 -17.06 15.18 25.45
N VAL A 1009 -18.19 14.46 25.39
CA VAL A 1009 -19.41 14.91 24.71
C VAL A 1009 -20.25 15.79 25.65
N GLU A 1010 -20.65 16.96 25.15
CA GLU A 1010 -21.69 17.80 25.74
C GLU A 1010 -22.83 17.97 24.74
N ASP A 1011 -24.02 17.47 25.10
CA ASP A 1011 -25.20 17.45 24.23
C ASP A 1011 -26.29 18.39 24.75
N GLU A 1012 -26.71 19.34 23.92
CA GLU A 1012 -27.78 20.28 24.24
C GLU A 1012 -28.60 20.74 23.02
N TYR A 1013 -29.92 20.87 23.20
CA TYR A 1013 -30.85 21.44 22.21
C TYR A 1013 -30.74 20.83 20.80
N ASN A 1014 -30.45 19.54 20.67
CA ASN A 1014 -30.39 18.86 19.40
C ASN A 1014 -31.72 18.19 19.04
N CYS A 1015 -32.01 18.07 17.74
CA CYS A 1015 -33.14 17.31 17.21
C CYS A 1015 -32.65 16.03 16.51
N TYR A 1016 -33.11 14.87 16.97
CA TYR A 1016 -32.75 13.55 16.45
C TYR A 1016 -33.89 12.95 15.61
N PHE A 1017 -33.67 12.78 14.31
CA PHE A 1017 -34.62 12.14 13.39
C PHE A 1017 -34.10 10.76 12.96
N MET A 1018 -34.51 9.73 13.71
CA MET A 1018 -33.91 8.38 13.67
C MET A 1018 -34.89 7.28 13.27
N ARG A 1019 -34.40 6.28 12.52
CA ARG A 1019 -35.25 5.17 12.03
C ARG A 1019 -35.80 4.27 13.14
N LYS A 1020 -35.02 4.12 14.22
CA LYS A 1020 -35.41 3.38 15.43
C LYS A 1020 -35.89 4.28 16.58
N GLY A 1021 -36.14 5.57 16.32
CA GLY A 1021 -36.50 6.53 17.37
C GLY A 1021 -35.49 6.49 18.53
N GLU A 1022 -35.98 6.47 19.77
CA GLU A 1022 -35.17 6.43 21.00
C GLU A 1022 -34.36 5.13 21.17
N GLU A 1023 -34.72 4.03 20.50
CA GLU A 1023 -33.95 2.78 20.53
C GLU A 1023 -32.66 2.84 19.69
N LYS A 1024 -32.48 3.91 18.90
CA LYS A 1024 -31.28 4.12 18.11
C LYS A 1024 -30.10 4.38 19.06
N PRO A 1025 -28.98 3.62 18.93
CA PRO A 1025 -27.75 4.02 19.58
C PRO A 1025 -27.28 5.36 19.00
N LEU A 1026 -27.15 6.38 19.83
CA LEU A 1026 -26.68 7.70 19.39
C LEU A 1026 -25.16 7.82 19.53
N TYR A 1027 -24.61 7.29 20.64
CA TYR A 1027 -23.22 7.46 21.02
C TYR A 1027 -22.48 6.12 20.99
N GLY A 1028 -21.42 6.02 20.20
CA GLY A 1028 -20.43 4.96 20.26
C GLY A 1028 -19.23 5.40 21.07
N TYR A 1029 -18.66 4.49 21.86
CA TYR A 1029 -17.49 4.81 22.66
C TYR A 1029 -16.57 3.61 22.89
N ASN A 1030 -15.27 3.90 23.01
CA ASN A 1030 -14.26 2.90 23.33
C ASN A 1030 -13.82 2.93 24.79
N ARG A 1031 -14.08 4.04 25.50
CA ARG A 1031 -13.71 4.22 26.90
C ARG A 1031 -14.75 5.02 27.71
N ILE A 1032 -14.86 4.65 28.99
CA ILE A 1032 -15.68 5.31 30.01
C ILE A 1032 -14.98 5.14 31.38
N GLY A 1033 -14.98 6.18 32.21
CA GLY A 1033 -14.25 6.26 33.47
C GLY A 1033 -12.74 6.00 33.31
N GLY A 1034 -12.18 6.32 32.13
CA GLY A 1034 -10.80 6.02 31.77
C GLY A 1034 -10.50 4.56 31.39
N LYS A 1035 -11.48 3.65 31.51
CA LYS A 1035 -11.32 2.20 31.21
C LYS A 1035 -11.64 1.89 29.75
N ILE A 1036 -10.87 1.00 29.12
CA ILE A 1036 -11.14 0.48 27.77
C ILE A 1036 -12.26 -0.55 27.83
N ILE A 1037 -13.19 -0.48 26.88
CA ILE A 1037 -14.18 -1.53 26.63
C ILE A 1037 -13.80 -2.26 25.34
N GLU A 1038 -13.45 -3.56 25.45
CA GLU A 1038 -13.14 -4.41 24.30
C GLU A 1038 -14.35 -4.54 23.37
N GLY A 1039 -14.13 -4.45 22.06
CA GLY A 1039 -15.19 -4.49 21.03
C GLY A 1039 -15.93 -3.17 20.79
N GLY A 1040 -15.70 -2.16 21.63
CA GLY A 1040 -16.46 -0.90 21.62
C GLY A 1040 -17.88 -1.10 22.14
N ASN A 1041 -18.46 -0.05 22.73
CA ASN A 1041 -19.83 -0.08 23.25
C ASN A 1041 -20.66 1.07 22.69
N LYS A 1042 -21.98 1.02 22.87
CA LYS A 1042 -22.92 2.02 22.36
C LYS A 1042 -23.94 2.35 23.42
N MET A 1043 -24.42 3.59 23.41
CA MET A 1043 -25.50 4.07 24.26
C MET A 1043 -26.60 4.71 23.40
N THR A 1044 -27.84 4.45 23.79
CA THR A 1044 -29.01 5.24 23.41
C THR A 1044 -28.97 6.62 24.08
N TRP A 1045 -29.82 7.53 23.62
CA TRP A 1045 -29.98 8.84 24.25
C TRP A 1045 -30.34 8.73 25.73
N LYS A 1046 -31.29 7.86 26.07
CA LYS A 1046 -31.78 7.68 27.44
C LYS A 1046 -30.66 7.21 28.37
N GLU A 1047 -29.89 6.20 27.97
CA GLU A 1047 -28.76 5.69 28.75
C GLU A 1047 -27.69 6.77 28.97
N PHE A 1048 -27.40 7.58 27.96
CA PHE A 1048 -26.45 8.70 28.11
C PHE A 1048 -26.97 9.76 29.09
N THR A 1049 -28.23 10.18 28.98
CA THR A 1049 -28.84 11.16 29.88
C THR A 1049 -28.92 10.67 31.32
N GLU A 1050 -29.23 9.39 31.54
CA GLU A 1050 -29.24 8.78 32.87
C GLU A 1050 -27.83 8.69 33.45
N ALA A 1051 -26.82 8.33 32.64
CA ALA A 1051 -25.45 8.15 33.10
C ALA A 1051 -24.72 9.48 33.40
N PHE A 1052 -24.96 10.53 32.61
CA PHE A 1052 -24.18 11.79 32.68
C PHE A 1052 -25.00 13.01 33.08
N GLY A 1053 -26.34 12.91 33.13
CA GLY A 1053 -27.22 14.04 33.46
C GLY A 1053 -27.33 15.11 32.37
N GLN A 1054 -26.79 14.86 31.17
CA GLN A 1054 -26.75 15.78 30.03
C GLN A 1054 -27.77 15.39 28.93
N GLY A 1055 -27.92 16.20 27.87
CA GLY A 1055 -28.80 15.89 26.74
C GLY A 1055 -30.31 16.07 26.99
N LYS A 1056 -30.70 16.56 28.17
CA LYS A 1056 -32.11 16.71 28.59
C LYS A 1056 -32.90 17.73 27.77
N THR A 1057 -32.21 18.65 27.11
CA THR A 1057 -32.82 19.68 26.23
C THR A 1057 -32.97 19.20 24.79
N SER A 1058 -32.38 18.06 24.44
CA SER A 1058 -32.47 17.44 23.12
C SER A 1058 -33.68 16.51 23.02
N PHE A 1059 -34.19 16.29 21.81
CA PHE A 1059 -35.43 15.53 21.59
C PHE A 1059 -35.45 14.80 20.24
N PHE A 1060 -36.32 13.81 20.13
CA PHE A 1060 -36.59 13.11 18.87
C PHE A 1060 -37.82 13.71 18.18
N ALA A 1061 -37.67 14.15 16.93
CA ALA A 1061 -38.77 14.66 16.12
C ALA A 1061 -38.42 14.64 14.63
N ASN A 1062 -39.44 14.70 13.78
CA ASN A 1062 -39.27 15.06 12.37
C ASN A 1062 -39.06 16.57 12.25
N PRO A 1063 -37.93 17.06 11.70
CA PRO A 1063 -37.65 18.49 11.58
C PRO A 1063 -38.46 19.17 10.46
N GLY A 1064 -39.18 18.43 9.63
CA GLY A 1064 -40.01 19.00 8.55
C GLY A 1064 -39.18 19.69 7.46
N MET A 1065 -37.99 19.18 7.16
CA MET A 1065 -37.13 19.70 6.08
C MET A 1065 -37.70 19.34 4.70
N LYS A 1066 -37.45 20.16 3.68
CA LYS A 1066 -37.92 19.87 2.31
C LYS A 1066 -37.20 18.68 1.69
N ILE A 1067 -35.91 18.50 2.00
CA ILE A 1067 -35.06 17.44 1.43
C ILE A 1067 -35.61 16.04 1.76
N ILE A 1068 -36.22 15.90 2.95
CA ILE A 1068 -36.73 14.63 3.46
C ILE A 1068 -38.02 14.84 4.26
N LYS A 1069 -39.11 14.27 3.76
CA LYS A 1069 -40.43 14.37 4.41
C LYS A 1069 -40.62 13.32 5.49
N GLU A 1070 -40.19 12.08 5.23
CA GLU A 1070 -40.23 10.95 6.16
C GLU A 1070 -38.98 10.08 5.98
N ILE A 1071 -38.66 9.26 6.99
CA ILE A 1071 -37.63 8.22 6.93
C ILE A 1071 -38.27 6.87 7.22
N LEU A 1072 -37.77 5.82 6.57
CA LEU A 1072 -38.12 4.44 6.92
C LEU A 1072 -37.93 4.17 8.43
N THR A 1073 -38.99 3.75 9.11
CA THR A 1073 -38.93 3.33 10.53
C THR A 1073 -39.23 1.84 10.69
N PHE A 1074 -38.62 1.20 11.69
CA PHE A 1074 -38.83 -0.23 11.98
C PHE A 1074 -38.50 -0.59 13.44
N LYS A 1075 -39.06 -1.72 13.89
CA LYS A 1075 -38.77 -2.35 15.20
C LYS A 1075 -37.97 -3.64 15.00
N GLY A 1076 -37.08 -3.97 15.93
CA GLY A 1076 -36.25 -5.18 15.85
C GLY A 1076 -35.05 -5.08 14.89
N ASP A 1077 -34.59 -6.22 14.37
CA ASP A 1077 -33.34 -6.39 13.60
C ASP A 1077 -33.49 -7.17 12.27
N ASP A 1078 -34.70 -7.26 11.69
CA ASP A 1078 -34.94 -8.02 10.46
C ASP A 1078 -34.27 -7.39 9.22
N TRP A 1079 -33.10 -7.91 8.89
CA TRP A 1079 -32.23 -7.47 7.80
C TRP A 1079 -32.83 -7.65 6.40
N GLU A 1080 -33.59 -8.71 6.15
CA GLU A 1080 -34.17 -8.96 4.82
C GLU A 1080 -35.25 -7.92 4.48
N SER A 1081 -36.04 -7.49 5.48
CA SER A 1081 -37.02 -6.41 5.31
C SER A 1081 -36.38 -5.04 5.09
N ILE A 1082 -35.23 -4.79 5.74
CA ILE A 1082 -34.48 -3.53 5.64
C ILE A 1082 -33.84 -3.39 4.25
N ASN A 1083 -33.23 -4.46 3.73
CA ASN A 1083 -32.52 -4.44 2.44
C ASN A 1083 -33.46 -4.16 1.24
N GLN A 1084 -34.68 -4.71 1.24
CA GLN A 1084 -35.63 -4.51 0.13
C GLN A 1084 -36.23 -3.09 0.09
N LYS A 1085 -36.41 -2.43 1.24
CA LYS A 1085 -37.02 -1.08 1.34
C LYS A 1085 -36.04 0.08 1.12
N ASN A 1086 -34.72 -0.15 1.27
CA ASN A 1086 -33.68 0.88 1.16
C ASN A 1086 -33.53 1.50 -0.24
N LYS A 1087 -33.96 0.82 -1.30
CA LYS A 1087 -33.79 1.30 -2.69
C LYS A 1087 -34.68 2.50 -3.04
N ILE A 1088 -35.66 2.87 -2.22
CA ILE A 1088 -36.74 3.80 -2.59
C ILE A 1088 -36.54 5.23 -2.03
N GLU A 1089 -35.81 5.42 -0.91
CA GLU A 1089 -35.72 6.72 -0.23
C GLU A 1089 -34.34 7.41 -0.31
N GLU A 1090 -33.23 6.66 -0.40
CA GLU A 1090 -31.90 7.23 -0.11
C GLU A 1090 -31.19 7.90 -1.31
N TYR A 1091 -31.61 7.64 -2.55
CA TYR A 1091 -30.88 8.10 -3.73
C TYR A 1091 -31.84 8.65 -4.79
N LYS A 1092 -32.02 9.99 -4.82
CA LYS A 1092 -32.47 10.70 -6.04
C LYS A 1092 -31.33 10.71 -7.08
N TYR A 1093 -30.75 9.55 -7.35
CA TYR A 1093 -29.76 9.36 -8.40
C TYR A 1093 -30.50 9.14 -9.70
N ASN A 1094 -30.25 10.02 -10.67
CA ASN A 1094 -30.81 9.86 -11.99
C ASN A 1094 -29.92 8.87 -12.75
N GLU A 1095 -30.33 7.60 -12.81
CA GLU A 1095 -29.60 6.54 -13.53
C GLU A 1095 -29.36 6.88 -15.02
N LYS A 1096 -30.25 7.65 -15.66
CA LYS A 1096 -30.07 8.06 -17.06
C LYS A 1096 -29.01 9.16 -17.21
N GLU A 1097 -28.99 10.12 -16.30
CA GLU A 1097 -28.07 11.27 -16.34
C GLU A 1097 -26.77 11.03 -15.57
N LYS A 1098 -26.70 9.94 -14.80
CA LYS A 1098 -25.61 9.58 -13.89
C LYS A 1098 -25.27 10.66 -12.86
N THR A 1099 -26.25 11.46 -12.46
CA THR A 1099 -26.07 12.62 -11.58
C THR A 1099 -27.06 12.60 -10.41
N PHE A 1100 -26.69 13.29 -9.34
CA PHE A 1100 -27.57 13.57 -8.22
C PHE A 1100 -28.33 14.87 -8.47
N SER A 1101 -29.58 14.94 -8.00
CA SER A 1101 -30.29 16.23 -7.95
C SER A 1101 -29.50 17.23 -7.09
N PRO A 1102 -29.34 18.49 -7.54
CA PRO A 1102 -28.72 19.54 -6.73
C PRO A 1102 -29.40 19.69 -5.37
N ILE A 1103 -28.62 20.07 -4.37
CA ILE A 1103 -29.09 20.38 -3.02
C ILE A 1103 -28.59 21.77 -2.60
N ASP A 1104 -29.40 22.46 -1.81
CA ASP A 1104 -29.13 23.80 -1.31
C ASP A 1104 -29.50 23.92 0.18
N PHE A 1105 -29.01 24.95 0.87
CA PHE A 1105 -29.33 25.22 2.27
C PHE A 1105 -30.84 25.31 2.52
N GLU A 1106 -31.61 25.85 1.56
CA GLU A 1106 -33.07 25.95 1.66
C GLU A 1106 -33.77 24.59 1.80
N ASP A 1107 -33.17 23.51 1.32
CA ASP A 1107 -33.73 22.17 1.41
C ASP A 1107 -33.67 21.62 2.84
N PHE A 1108 -32.77 22.17 3.67
CA PHE A 1108 -32.47 21.74 5.04
C PHE A 1108 -33.03 22.67 6.11
N LEU A 1109 -33.72 23.75 5.73
CA LEU A 1109 -34.41 24.61 6.69
C LEU A 1109 -35.56 23.84 7.35
N SER A 1110 -35.63 23.90 8.67
CA SER A 1110 -36.69 23.26 9.45
C SER A 1110 -37.99 24.05 9.40
N SER A 1111 -39.11 23.33 9.26
CA SER A 1111 -40.46 23.88 9.44
C SER A 1111 -41.12 23.43 10.76
N ASN A 1112 -40.43 22.64 11.58
CA ASN A 1112 -40.95 22.18 12.86
C ASN A 1112 -40.88 23.33 13.90
N PRO A 1113 -42.00 23.72 14.54
CA PRO A 1113 -42.01 24.82 15.51
C PRO A 1113 -41.00 24.66 16.66
N LYS A 1114 -40.77 23.42 17.14
CA LYS A 1114 -39.79 23.13 18.21
C LYS A 1114 -38.34 23.31 17.76
N CYS A 1115 -38.08 23.15 16.47
CA CYS A 1115 -36.76 23.41 15.88
C CYS A 1115 -36.60 24.87 15.47
N MET A 1116 -37.66 25.56 15.03
CA MET A 1116 -37.58 26.99 14.68
C MET A 1116 -37.27 27.88 15.89
N LYS A 1117 -37.68 27.47 17.09
CA LYS A 1117 -37.41 28.17 18.34
C LYS A 1117 -37.30 27.18 19.50
N ALA A 1118 -36.08 26.88 19.91
CA ALA A 1118 -35.76 26.06 21.07
C ALA A 1118 -36.15 26.76 22.39
N GLY A 1119 -35.97 26.05 23.51
CA GLY A 1119 -36.29 26.55 24.85
C GLY A 1119 -35.50 27.81 25.26
N ASP A 1120 -34.34 28.04 24.67
CA ASP A 1120 -33.51 29.24 24.88
C ASP A 1120 -33.77 30.36 23.85
N GLY A 1121 -34.70 30.14 22.92
CA GLY A 1121 -35.09 31.10 21.88
C GLY A 1121 -34.30 31.02 20.58
N ARG A 1122 -33.27 30.16 20.46
CA ARG A 1122 -32.49 29.98 19.24
C ARG A 1122 -33.10 28.92 18.31
N PRO A 1123 -32.86 28.98 16.99
CA PRO A 1123 -33.21 27.88 16.09
C PRO A 1123 -32.29 26.66 16.30
N ILE A 1124 -32.82 25.46 16.02
CA ILE A 1124 -32.12 24.17 15.92
C ILE A 1124 -32.00 23.82 14.44
N GLY A 1125 -30.81 23.41 14.02
CA GLY A 1125 -30.41 23.33 12.62
C GLY A 1125 -29.91 24.69 12.13
N LEU A 1126 -30.00 24.92 10.82
CA LEU A 1126 -29.54 26.16 10.20
C LEU A 1126 -30.28 27.39 10.76
N ASP A 1127 -29.54 28.42 11.17
CA ASP A 1127 -30.12 29.72 11.54
C ASP A 1127 -30.52 30.51 10.29
N PRO A 1128 -31.81 30.74 10.00
CA PRO A 1128 -32.23 31.48 8.81
C PRO A 1128 -31.66 32.90 8.74
N ALA A 1129 -31.37 33.54 9.88
CA ALA A 1129 -30.80 34.88 9.90
C ALA A 1129 -29.37 34.91 9.36
N ALA A 1130 -28.62 33.81 9.46
CA ALA A 1130 -27.26 33.71 8.92
C ALA A 1130 -27.22 33.67 7.38
N PHE A 1131 -28.35 33.41 6.71
CA PHE A 1131 -28.44 33.28 5.25
C PHE A 1131 -29.19 34.43 4.56
N LYS A 1132 -29.66 35.44 5.32
CA LYS A 1132 -30.23 36.64 4.72
C LYS A 1132 -29.11 37.49 4.10
N ILE A 1133 -29.30 37.90 2.85
CA ILE A 1133 -28.49 38.90 2.15
C ILE A 1133 -28.55 40.20 3.00
N GLN A 1134 -27.39 40.78 3.33
CA GLN A 1134 -27.30 41.99 4.15
C GLN A 1134 -27.49 43.25 3.31
#